data_AF-A0A6A5T728-F1
#
_entry.id   AF-A0A6A5T728-F1
#
_cell.length_a   1.000
_cell.length_b   1.000
_cell.length_c   1.000
_cell.angle_alpha   90.00
_cell.angle_beta   90.00
_cell.angle_gamma   90.00
#
_symmetry.space_group_name_H-M   'P 1'
#
loop_
_entity.id
_entity.type
_entity.pdbx_description
1 polymer ?
#
loop_
_entity_poly.entity_id
_entity_poly.type
_entity_poly.pdbx_seq_one_letter_code
_entity_poly.pdbx_strand_id
1 'polypeptide(L)'
;MIKVIEECPSPFVEKHPELRKKLGDAAVRLAESIKYGSAGTIEYLVDDKSGDFFFLEMNTRLQVEHGITELCYAVDLVELMLRQADAELVGKGGLDGDGLKAIQPTRPSGAAVEARIYAENPLKDYAPSPGLLQKVEWKDVTGGRVDTWVFTGSRVTPNYDPLIAKTMVHSQSRDEAIIGLTTLLTDSSICGPPTNLEFLAEILQDPLFKAGKTMTSFLEDFKYIPHVIDVISGGAYTLIQDLPGRPSVGKGIPHSGPMDPLAFQIANMLVGNPRGKEGLEITLSGPELRFVGPAVVALCGAPMETTLDGKEFPMWTRVKIEAGQKFKIGKTTGGGCRSYLAVYGGFTNVADYFGSKSTSPLVAIGGYQGRALAPGDLLQITAELPDTISAISFPERVRPEYKTHWEIKAMVGPHDEGYLDPPFIEEIYTTKWKVSHNASRSGIRLVGPVPKWARKDGGEGGAHPSNLIEYGYPIGTLNWTGDDPCIFPVDCPNFGGFVSSTTVIRAEWWKLGQLKAGNTLKYIRVSLEDALKKRKSNDLYLDSIERTIREGGAFDKEKEGDGNVPRVRYRQGGDDHLIVEYGDENFDLNHRCRSIISALHNTVGCCTTLLLYYDGSKLPRSDLIVHLQTLESQLGDLRSTKVPTRLFKLPLSFESTLQTQATERYMLNQRPHAPYLPDNLSFVAKNNAFTPQQLKHIYLTGQFIAVVVGFFCGNTVSLPVDPRNRMSCPKMNPSRVFTPEGTVSWGGSCMSIYPVDSPGGYQMTGRTVPCWDYYGYKAGFSADRPWLFKDFDILTYYQVSEADLDVLLGKWRAGKYEFEYEDIEFDMAEHNKLLEATREEVKGIRERQKKAQEEMVKAENESLARWRKEKAENQVDESTVEKILEDPGVVSVEAPVDANVWKVEVAEGEKVGEGSVMVILEAMKLEIAVKSPESLTKELKEEEVKVEKILVKPGDTVQAGSHLVLLRKK
;
A
#
# COMPACT_ATOMS: atom_id res chain seq x y z
N MET A 1 14.45 -35.91 -1.87
CA MET A 1 14.24 -35.51 -0.46
C MET A 1 14.90 -34.17 -0.25
N ILE A 2 14.17 -33.20 0.29
CA ILE A 2 14.73 -31.89 0.69
C ILE A 2 15.06 -31.99 2.18
N LYS A 3 16.31 -31.67 2.56
CA LYS A 3 16.72 -31.61 3.97
C LYS A 3 16.18 -30.31 4.58
N VAL A 4 15.60 -30.39 5.78
CA VAL A 4 14.97 -29.24 6.46
C VAL A 4 15.46 -29.03 7.90
N ILE A 5 15.88 -30.11 8.59
CA ILE A 5 16.45 -30.08 9.94
C ILE A 5 17.62 -31.06 9.97
N GLU A 6 18.71 -30.64 10.60
CA GLU A 6 19.94 -31.41 10.76
C GLU A 6 20.46 -31.28 12.19
N GLU A 7 21.19 -32.27 12.69
CA GLU A 7 21.71 -32.24 14.06
C GLU A 7 23.08 -32.90 14.22
N CYS A 8 23.88 -32.35 15.13
CA CYS A 8 25.19 -32.84 15.52
C CYS A 8 25.29 -32.83 17.07
N PRO A 9 25.67 -33.93 17.73
CA PRO A 9 25.88 -35.27 17.19
C PRO A 9 24.58 -35.97 16.76
N SER A 10 24.67 -36.92 15.82
CA SER A 10 23.56 -37.81 15.49
C SER A 10 23.14 -38.67 16.70
N PRO A 11 21.86 -38.70 17.08
CA PRO A 11 21.38 -39.42 18.25
C PRO A 11 21.41 -40.94 18.01
N PHE A 12 21.31 -41.37 16.76
CA PHE A 12 21.48 -42.78 16.38
C PHE A 12 22.93 -43.22 16.57
N VAL A 13 23.89 -42.39 16.13
CA VAL A 13 25.32 -42.67 16.30
C VAL A 13 25.71 -42.68 17.79
N GLU A 14 25.17 -41.77 18.60
CA GLU A 14 25.44 -41.76 20.05
C GLU A 14 24.90 -43.01 20.77
N LYS A 15 23.80 -43.59 20.30
CA LYS A 15 23.22 -44.84 20.85
C LYS A 15 23.96 -46.11 20.41
N HIS A 16 24.81 -46.04 19.38
CA HIS A 16 25.56 -47.17 18.84
C HIS A 16 27.07 -46.96 19.02
N PRO A 17 27.64 -47.44 20.15
CA PRO A 17 29.07 -47.40 20.39
C PRO A 17 29.84 -47.98 19.19
N GLU A 18 30.99 -47.39 18.86
CA GLU A 18 31.83 -47.71 17.68
C GLU A 18 31.33 -47.20 16.31
N LEU A 19 30.05 -46.88 16.12
CA LEU A 19 29.55 -46.48 14.81
C LEU A 19 30.22 -45.20 14.30
N ARG A 20 30.40 -44.20 15.17
CA ARG A 20 31.12 -42.95 14.85
C ARG A 20 32.52 -43.22 14.31
N LYS A 21 33.26 -44.09 14.99
CA LYS A 21 34.63 -44.45 14.62
C LYS A 21 34.65 -45.17 13.28
N LYS A 22 33.76 -46.14 13.05
CA LYS A 22 33.68 -46.87 11.77
C LYS A 22 33.36 -45.95 10.59
N LEU A 23 32.40 -45.03 10.77
CA LEU A 23 32.02 -44.03 9.75
C LEU A 23 33.19 -43.08 9.46
N GLY A 24 33.83 -42.56 10.51
CA GLY A 24 35.00 -41.66 10.39
C GLY A 24 36.20 -42.32 9.72
N ASP A 25 36.57 -43.54 10.14
CA ASP A 25 37.68 -44.28 9.56
C ASP A 25 37.42 -44.62 8.08
N ALA A 26 36.19 -44.95 7.71
CA ALA A 26 35.81 -45.17 6.32
C ALA A 26 35.90 -43.89 5.48
N ALA A 27 35.46 -42.75 6.05
CA ALA A 27 35.51 -41.46 5.41
C ALA A 27 36.96 -41.01 5.14
N VAL A 28 37.83 -41.13 6.14
CA VAL A 28 39.26 -40.80 6.03
C VAL A 28 39.94 -41.67 4.96
N ARG A 29 39.72 -43.00 4.97
CA ARG A 29 40.32 -43.90 3.96
C ARG A 29 39.90 -43.53 2.54
N LEU A 30 38.63 -43.17 2.33
CA LEU A 30 38.16 -42.74 1.00
C LEU A 30 38.84 -41.43 0.57
N ALA A 31 38.86 -40.43 1.45
CA ALA A 31 39.50 -39.14 1.19
C ALA A 31 41.01 -39.28 0.89
N GLU A 32 41.73 -40.11 1.65
CA GLU A 32 43.15 -40.42 1.43
C GLU A 32 43.38 -41.08 0.07
N SER A 33 42.53 -42.03 -0.32
CA SER A 33 42.68 -42.79 -1.57
C SER A 33 42.64 -41.91 -2.81
N ILE A 34 41.94 -40.78 -2.74
CA ILE A 34 41.82 -39.80 -3.82
C ILE A 34 42.63 -38.53 -3.57
N LYS A 35 43.40 -38.47 -2.47
CA LYS A 35 44.16 -37.29 -2.04
C LYS A 35 43.30 -36.03 -1.99
N TYR A 36 42.11 -36.14 -1.40
CA TYR A 36 41.15 -35.05 -1.35
C TYR A 36 41.70 -33.86 -0.55
N GLY A 37 41.55 -32.66 -1.10
CA GLY A 37 41.90 -31.40 -0.44
C GLY A 37 40.66 -30.57 -0.15
N SER A 38 40.73 -29.70 0.87
CA SER A 38 39.62 -28.85 1.32
C SER A 38 38.47 -29.63 2.00
N ALA A 39 37.26 -29.06 2.04
CA ALA A 39 36.10 -29.66 2.71
C ALA A 39 35.28 -30.56 1.78
N GLY A 40 34.78 -31.68 2.31
CA GLY A 40 33.85 -32.58 1.63
C GLY A 40 33.09 -33.46 2.63
N THR A 41 31.88 -33.87 2.27
CA THR A 41 31.05 -34.75 3.11
C THR A 41 30.91 -36.11 2.47
N ILE A 42 31.12 -37.18 3.24
CA ILE A 42 30.80 -38.54 2.83
C ILE A 42 29.49 -38.95 3.48
N GLU A 43 28.47 -39.16 2.67
CA GLU A 43 27.13 -39.54 3.11
C GLU A 43 26.98 -41.06 3.12
N TYR A 44 26.25 -41.55 4.12
CA TYR A 44 25.97 -42.96 4.31
C TYR A 44 24.48 -43.19 4.52
N LEU A 45 23.98 -44.31 3.99
CA LEU A 45 22.73 -44.92 4.47
C LEU A 45 23.05 -45.78 5.68
N VAL A 46 22.24 -45.69 6.73
CA VAL A 46 22.39 -46.50 7.95
C VAL A 46 21.10 -47.27 8.20
N ASP A 47 21.20 -48.59 8.38
CA ASP A 47 20.08 -49.44 8.76
C ASP A 47 19.75 -49.22 10.24
N ASP A 48 18.50 -48.89 10.55
CA ASP A 48 18.06 -48.52 11.89
C ASP A 48 18.03 -49.69 12.88
N LYS A 49 18.06 -50.93 12.38
CA LYS A 49 18.00 -52.15 13.20
C LYS A 49 19.37 -52.76 13.43
N SER A 50 20.18 -52.92 12.38
CA SER A 50 21.49 -53.56 12.47
C SER A 50 22.60 -52.57 12.81
N GLY A 51 22.42 -51.29 12.50
CA GLY A 51 23.48 -50.28 12.59
C GLY A 51 24.55 -50.43 11.50
N ASP A 52 24.33 -51.29 10.50
CA ASP A 52 25.18 -51.36 9.32
C ASP A 52 25.02 -50.09 8.50
N PHE A 53 26.11 -49.66 7.86
CA PHE A 53 26.11 -48.48 7.02
C PHE A 53 26.67 -48.78 5.64
N PHE A 54 26.15 -48.06 4.65
CA PHE A 54 26.47 -48.23 3.24
C PHE A 54 26.81 -46.86 2.66
N PHE A 55 27.89 -46.79 1.88
CA PHE A 55 28.26 -45.57 1.18
C PHE A 55 27.12 -45.12 0.25
N LEU A 56 26.75 -43.85 0.34
CA LEU A 56 25.77 -43.23 -0.55
C LEU A 56 26.48 -42.40 -1.61
N GLU A 57 27.17 -41.35 -1.18
CA GLU A 57 27.91 -40.45 -2.06
C GLU A 57 28.98 -39.65 -1.31
N MET A 58 29.86 -38.97 -2.06
CA MET A 58 30.74 -37.94 -1.53
C MET A 58 30.37 -36.60 -2.18
N ASN A 59 29.93 -35.65 -1.36
CA ASN A 59 29.76 -34.27 -1.76
C ASN A 59 31.13 -33.58 -1.73
N THR A 60 31.71 -33.31 -2.91
CA THR A 60 33.04 -32.70 -3.06
C THR A 60 33.02 -31.18 -2.92
N ARG A 61 32.34 -30.69 -1.88
CA ARG A 61 32.15 -29.28 -1.53
C ARG A 61 31.68 -29.15 -0.08
N LEU A 62 31.72 -27.92 0.44
CA LEU A 62 31.02 -27.58 1.68
C LEU A 62 29.50 -27.79 1.51
N GLN A 63 28.85 -28.23 2.59
CA GLN A 63 27.40 -28.42 2.64
C GLN A 63 26.71 -27.32 3.44
N VAL A 64 25.40 -27.19 3.21
CA VAL A 64 24.58 -26.12 3.78
C VAL A 64 24.59 -26.20 5.31
N GLU A 65 24.47 -27.42 5.82
CA GLU A 65 24.43 -27.83 7.23
C GLU A 65 25.78 -27.78 7.98
N HIS A 66 26.83 -27.18 7.41
CA HIS A 66 28.16 -27.17 8.04
C HIS A 66 28.21 -26.44 9.40
N GLY A 67 27.32 -25.46 9.63
CA GLY A 67 27.34 -24.60 10.81
C GLY A 67 27.14 -25.36 12.13
N ILE A 68 26.35 -26.44 12.16
CA ILE A 68 26.22 -27.30 13.35
C ILE A 68 27.50 -28.09 13.65
N THR A 69 28.33 -28.36 12.65
CA THR A 69 29.67 -28.94 12.87
C THR A 69 30.60 -27.88 13.47
N GLU A 70 30.59 -26.66 12.93
CA GLU A 70 31.38 -25.55 13.45
C GLU A 70 31.09 -25.29 14.93
N LEU A 71 29.81 -25.26 15.32
CA LEU A 71 29.37 -25.05 16.69
C LEU A 71 29.84 -26.16 17.65
N CYS A 72 29.69 -27.43 17.25
CA CYS A 72 30.06 -28.57 18.11
C CYS A 72 31.57 -28.82 18.19
N TYR A 73 32.35 -28.45 17.18
CA TYR A 73 33.79 -28.70 17.13
C TYR A 73 34.64 -27.44 17.30
N ALA A 74 34.02 -26.26 17.44
CA ALA A 74 34.68 -24.97 17.59
C ALA A 74 35.71 -24.69 16.48
N VAL A 75 35.29 -24.89 15.23
CA VAL A 75 36.09 -24.66 14.02
C VAL A 75 35.35 -23.74 13.06
N ASP A 76 36.07 -22.97 12.25
CA ASP A 76 35.53 -22.28 11.07
C ASP A 76 35.99 -23.05 9.83
N LEU A 77 35.05 -23.72 9.17
CA LEU A 77 35.36 -24.59 8.04
C LEU A 77 35.70 -23.76 6.80
N VAL A 78 35.09 -22.60 6.62
CA VAL A 78 35.39 -21.70 5.49
C VAL A 78 36.81 -21.14 5.64
N GLU A 79 37.20 -20.73 6.85
CA GLU A 79 38.56 -20.30 7.14
C GLU A 79 39.58 -21.41 6.81
N LEU A 80 39.31 -22.66 7.22
CA LEU A 80 40.19 -23.78 6.90
C LEU A 80 40.29 -24.03 5.39
N MET A 81 39.18 -23.92 4.65
CA MET A 81 39.18 -24.04 3.19
C MET A 81 40.04 -22.94 2.54
N LEU A 82 39.94 -21.69 3.02
CA LEU A 82 40.75 -20.57 2.51
C LEU A 82 42.24 -20.75 2.83
N ARG A 83 42.57 -21.14 4.06
CA ARG A 83 43.97 -21.40 4.47
C ARG A 83 44.57 -22.58 3.69
N GLN A 84 43.78 -23.60 3.38
CA GLN A 84 44.19 -24.70 2.48
C GLN A 84 44.54 -24.17 1.08
N ALA A 85 43.65 -23.37 0.49
CA ALA A 85 43.88 -22.78 -0.83
C ALA A 85 45.13 -21.88 -0.86
N ASP A 86 45.33 -21.03 0.15
CA ASP A 86 46.54 -20.20 0.28
C ASP A 86 47.81 -21.05 0.39
N ALA A 87 47.78 -22.12 1.18
CA ALA A 87 48.92 -23.03 1.32
C ALA A 87 49.27 -23.73 0.00
N GLU A 88 48.27 -24.15 -0.76
CA GLU A 88 48.45 -24.71 -2.10
C GLU A 88 49.04 -23.68 -3.08
N LEU A 89 48.53 -22.46 -3.09
CA LEU A 89 49.01 -21.36 -3.95
C LEU A 89 50.49 -21.01 -3.70
N VAL A 90 50.95 -21.08 -2.45
CA VAL A 90 52.37 -20.83 -2.11
C VAL A 90 53.25 -22.09 -2.17
N GLY A 91 52.75 -23.18 -2.75
CA GLY A 91 53.52 -24.39 -3.02
C GLY A 91 53.79 -25.28 -1.80
N LYS A 92 53.03 -25.12 -0.70
CA LYS A 92 53.12 -26.01 0.48
C LYS A 92 52.34 -27.30 0.31
N GLY A 93 51.54 -27.43 -0.75
CA GLY A 93 50.74 -28.61 -1.06
C GLY A 93 49.49 -28.81 -0.19
N GLY A 94 49.25 -27.93 0.78
CA GLY A 94 48.08 -27.94 1.67
C GLY A 94 48.41 -27.51 3.10
N LEU A 95 47.43 -27.62 3.99
CA LEU A 95 47.61 -27.41 5.43
C LEU A 95 48.48 -28.52 6.05
N ASP A 96 49.19 -28.16 7.11
CA ASP A 96 49.99 -29.10 7.89
C ASP A 96 49.10 -30.12 8.62
N GLY A 97 49.32 -31.40 8.34
CA GLY A 97 48.50 -32.49 8.87
C GLY A 97 48.65 -32.68 10.38
N ASP A 98 49.82 -32.40 10.95
CA ASP A 98 50.03 -32.49 12.40
C ASP A 98 49.32 -31.34 13.13
N GLY A 99 49.35 -30.13 12.56
CA GLY A 99 48.54 -29.00 13.02
C GLY A 99 47.04 -29.28 12.99
N LEU A 100 46.51 -29.89 11.91
CA LEU A 100 45.10 -30.26 11.81
C LEU A 100 44.70 -31.32 12.85
N LYS A 101 45.55 -32.33 13.10
CA LYS A 101 45.32 -33.32 14.15
C LYS A 101 45.33 -32.70 15.55
N ALA A 102 46.18 -31.70 15.79
CA ALA A 102 46.28 -31.05 17.09
C ALA A 102 45.00 -30.27 17.48
N ILE A 103 44.26 -29.77 16.49
CA ILE A 103 42.99 -29.05 16.71
C ILE A 103 41.76 -29.96 16.62
N GLN A 104 41.91 -31.23 16.24
CA GLN A 104 40.80 -32.16 16.07
C GLN A 104 40.24 -32.62 17.43
N PRO A 105 38.99 -32.30 17.77
CA PRO A 105 38.37 -32.78 19.01
C PRO A 105 38.07 -34.28 18.93
N THR A 106 38.20 -34.99 20.05
CA THR A 106 37.92 -36.44 20.11
C THR A 106 36.42 -36.76 20.03
N ARG A 107 35.58 -35.81 20.41
CA ARG A 107 34.11 -35.87 20.36
C ARG A 107 33.53 -34.47 20.18
N PRO A 108 32.30 -34.34 19.66
CA PRO A 108 31.62 -33.05 19.64
C PRO A 108 31.38 -32.56 21.07
N SER A 109 31.47 -31.24 21.26
CA SER A 109 31.12 -30.56 22.50
C SER A 109 29.66 -30.14 22.44
N GLY A 110 28.86 -30.57 23.41
CA GLY A 110 27.41 -30.29 23.44
C GLY A 110 26.66 -30.87 22.23
N ALA A 111 25.55 -30.25 21.88
CA ALA A 111 24.75 -30.58 20.70
C ALA A 111 24.28 -29.31 19.99
N ALA A 112 24.21 -29.35 18.67
CA ALA A 112 23.67 -28.30 17.83
C ALA A 112 22.62 -28.87 16.86
N VAL A 113 21.54 -28.12 16.65
CA VAL A 113 20.47 -28.43 15.69
C VAL A 113 20.32 -27.26 14.74
N GLU A 114 20.19 -27.52 13.43
CA GLU A 114 19.91 -26.55 12.37
C GLU A 114 18.48 -26.74 11.87
N ALA A 115 17.79 -25.65 11.54
CA ALA A 115 16.56 -25.64 10.77
C ALA A 115 16.68 -24.69 9.58
N ARG A 116 16.19 -25.12 8.41
CA ARG A 116 16.23 -24.37 7.16
C ARG A 116 14.90 -23.70 6.89
N ILE A 117 14.89 -22.37 7.00
CA ILE A 117 13.70 -21.56 6.80
C ILE A 117 13.60 -21.19 5.32
N TYR A 118 12.50 -21.59 4.69
CA TYR A 118 12.21 -21.36 3.27
C TYR A 118 10.97 -20.47 3.10
N ALA A 119 10.99 -19.68 2.04
CA ALA A 119 9.82 -18.99 1.49
C ALA A 119 8.97 -20.01 0.71
N GLU A 120 8.32 -20.92 1.42
CA GLU A 120 7.53 -22.02 0.86
C GLU A 120 6.19 -22.13 1.58
N ASN A 121 5.23 -22.78 0.92
CA ASN A 121 3.92 -23.09 1.47
C ASN A 121 3.79 -24.59 1.79
N PRO A 122 3.94 -25.02 3.05
CA PRO A 122 3.79 -26.43 3.44
C PRO A 122 2.42 -27.04 3.11
N LEU A 123 1.37 -26.24 2.93
CA LEU A 123 0.03 -26.72 2.58
C LEU A 123 -0.17 -26.99 1.09
N LYS A 124 0.76 -26.56 0.24
CA LYS A 124 0.69 -26.68 -1.22
C LYS A 124 1.94 -27.38 -1.73
N ASP A 125 2.22 -28.55 -1.16
CA ASP A 125 3.36 -29.40 -1.52
C ASP A 125 4.69 -28.63 -1.53
N TYR A 126 4.88 -27.74 -0.55
CA TYR A 126 6.08 -26.92 -0.38
C TYR A 126 6.35 -25.98 -1.57
N ALA A 127 5.29 -25.52 -2.25
CA ALA A 127 5.42 -24.61 -3.37
C ALA A 127 6.19 -23.32 -2.98
N PRO A 128 7.17 -22.88 -3.79
CA PRO A 128 7.87 -21.62 -3.59
C PRO A 128 6.91 -20.44 -3.51
N SER A 129 7.16 -19.54 -2.58
CA SER A 129 6.32 -18.40 -2.24
C SER A 129 7.10 -17.09 -2.35
N PRO A 130 7.32 -16.58 -3.58
CA PRO A 130 8.00 -15.31 -3.78
C PRO A 130 7.16 -14.15 -3.24
N GLY A 131 7.81 -13.11 -2.77
CA GLY A 131 7.10 -11.99 -2.15
C GLY A 131 7.99 -11.01 -1.41
N LEU A 132 7.35 -9.99 -0.86
CA LEU A 132 7.97 -8.98 -0.01
C LEU A 132 7.96 -9.45 1.44
N LEU A 133 9.13 -9.52 2.08
CA LEU A 133 9.26 -9.74 3.51
C LEU A 133 9.03 -8.40 4.23
N GLN A 134 7.80 -8.16 4.70
CA GLN A 134 7.38 -6.91 5.32
C GLN A 134 7.95 -6.74 6.74
N LYS A 135 8.33 -7.84 7.37
CA LYS A 135 9.02 -7.87 8.66
C LYS A 135 9.92 -9.09 8.71
N VAL A 136 11.16 -8.90 9.14
CA VAL A 136 12.12 -9.96 9.48
C VAL A 136 12.73 -9.60 10.82
N GLU A 137 12.36 -10.35 11.86
CA GLU A 137 12.86 -10.21 13.21
C GLU A 137 13.20 -11.60 13.75
N TRP A 138 14.46 -11.78 14.17
CA TRP A 138 14.94 -13.04 14.72
C TRP A 138 14.97 -12.95 16.24
N LYS A 139 14.41 -13.97 16.90
CA LYS A 139 14.54 -14.11 18.36
C LYS A 139 15.98 -14.42 18.72
N ASP A 140 16.58 -13.58 19.56
CA ASP A 140 17.85 -13.90 20.19
C ASP A 140 17.66 -14.96 21.28
N VAL A 141 18.45 -16.03 21.19
CA VAL A 141 18.48 -17.16 22.13
C VAL A 141 19.92 -17.53 22.43
N THR A 142 20.21 -17.92 23.67
CA THR A 142 21.55 -18.36 24.06
C THR A 142 22.03 -19.51 23.18
N GLY A 143 23.22 -19.37 22.59
CA GLY A 143 23.77 -20.38 21.66
C GLY A 143 23.15 -20.34 20.26
N GLY A 144 22.30 -19.37 19.96
CA GLY A 144 21.69 -19.16 18.66
C GLY A 144 22.65 -18.57 17.62
N ARG A 145 22.57 -19.07 16.38
CA ARG A 145 23.24 -18.52 15.19
C ARG A 145 22.25 -18.50 14.03
N VAL A 146 22.15 -17.38 13.34
CA VAL A 146 21.28 -17.20 12.17
C VAL A 146 22.14 -16.79 10.98
N ASP A 147 22.32 -17.71 10.03
CA ASP A 147 22.94 -17.40 8.75
C ASP A 147 21.83 -16.98 7.77
N THR A 148 21.76 -15.70 7.42
CA THR A 148 20.71 -15.16 6.54
C THR A 148 21.26 -14.06 5.62
N TRP A 149 20.56 -13.84 4.51
CA TRP A 149 20.81 -12.74 3.56
C TRP A 149 19.67 -11.73 3.51
N VAL A 150 18.56 -12.01 4.22
CA VAL A 150 17.35 -11.19 4.17
C VAL A 150 17.25 -10.23 5.36
N PHE A 151 16.45 -9.20 5.17
CA PHE A 151 16.08 -8.20 6.16
C PHE A 151 14.69 -7.63 5.83
N THR A 152 14.08 -6.88 6.75
CA THR A 152 12.80 -6.19 6.50
C THR A 152 12.84 -5.34 5.24
N GLY A 153 11.97 -5.64 4.27
CA GLY A 153 11.95 -5.00 2.94
C GLY A 153 12.62 -5.82 1.84
N SER A 154 13.26 -6.94 2.15
CA SER A 154 13.79 -7.89 1.16
C SER A 154 12.67 -8.50 0.32
N ARG A 155 12.93 -8.69 -0.99
CA ARG A 155 12.00 -9.37 -1.90
C ARG A 155 12.58 -10.71 -2.33
N VAL A 156 11.89 -11.80 -1.97
CA VAL A 156 12.23 -13.14 -2.43
C VAL A 156 11.70 -13.33 -3.84
N THR A 157 12.57 -13.68 -4.78
CA THR A 157 12.23 -13.90 -6.19
C THR A 157 12.03 -15.39 -6.50
N PRO A 158 11.26 -15.77 -7.52
CA PRO A 158 11.11 -17.17 -7.92
C PRO A 158 12.30 -17.73 -8.74
N ASN A 159 13.37 -16.95 -8.91
CA ASN A 159 14.41 -17.24 -9.93
C ASN A 159 15.48 -18.24 -9.47
N TYR A 160 15.65 -18.43 -8.16
CA TYR A 160 16.73 -19.23 -7.58
C TYR A 160 16.16 -20.22 -6.57
N ASP A 161 16.68 -20.21 -5.34
CA ASP A 161 16.28 -21.05 -4.23
C ASP A 161 15.49 -20.23 -3.18
N PRO A 162 14.46 -20.79 -2.53
CA PRO A 162 13.62 -20.07 -1.57
C PRO A 162 14.23 -19.94 -0.16
N LEU A 163 15.49 -20.33 0.08
CA LEU A 163 16.12 -20.27 1.41
C LEU A 163 16.20 -18.83 1.94
N ILE A 164 15.56 -18.60 3.08
CA ILE A 164 15.56 -17.34 3.82
C ILE A 164 16.72 -17.31 4.80
N ALA A 165 16.85 -18.37 5.61
CA ALA A 165 17.85 -18.45 6.67
C ALA A 165 18.12 -19.90 7.08
N LYS A 166 19.30 -20.11 7.66
CA LYS A 166 19.63 -21.29 8.46
C LYS A 166 19.70 -20.85 9.91
N THR A 167 18.84 -21.41 10.75
CA THR A 167 18.82 -21.09 12.17
C THR A 167 19.37 -22.28 12.95
N MET A 168 20.31 -22.00 13.83
CA MET A 168 21.02 -23.03 14.58
C MET A 168 21.02 -22.68 16.06
N VAL A 169 20.97 -23.68 16.92
CA VAL A 169 21.16 -23.50 18.37
C VAL A 169 22.13 -24.55 18.88
N HIS A 170 23.14 -24.13 19.63
CA HIS A 170 24.10 -24.97 20.34
C HIS A 170 23.90 -24.90 21.85
N SER A 171 23.79 -26.07 22.49
CA SER A 171 23.59 -26.21 23.94
C SER A 171 24.39 -27.40 24.50
N GLN A 172 24.37 -27.58 25.82
CA GLN A 172 25.07 -28.69 26.48
C GLN A 172 24.43 -30.04 26.17
N SER A 173 23.13 -30.06 25.90
CA SER A 173 22.39 -31.26 25.50
C SER A 173 21.52 -31.03 24.25
N ARG A 174 21.19 -32.13 23.58
CA ARG A 174 20.28 -32.13 22.42
C ARG A 174 18.91 -31.55 22.77
N ASP A 175 18.36 -31.91 23.92
CA ASP A 175 17.03 -31.45 24.33
C ASP A 175 17.01 -29.93 24.57
N GLU A 176 18.06 -29.39 25.20
CA GLU A 176 18.21 -27.93 25.36
C GLU A 176 18.37 -27.21 24.01
N ALA A 177 19.10 -27.80 23.06
CA ALA A 177 19.23 -27.25 21.71
C ALA A 177 17.89 -27.24 20.96
N ILE A 178 17.11 -28.32 21.07
CA ILE A 178 15.75 -28.42 20.51
C ILE A 178 14.83 -27.37 21.12
N ILE A 179 14.86 -27.19 22.45
CA ILE A 179 14.07 -26.17 23.15
C ILE A 179 14.45 -24.78 22.65
N GLY A 180 15.74 -24.45 22.63
CA GLY A 180 16.22 -23.16 22.18
C GLY A 180 15.89 -22.88 20.71
N LEU A 181 16.03 -23.88 19.82
CA LEU A 181 15.68 -23.72 18.40
C LEU A 181 14.17 -23.61 18.20
N THR A 182 13.37 -24.33 18.98
CA THR A 182 11.90 -24.15 18.97
C THR A 182 11.55 -22.71 19.36
N THR A 183 12.11 -22.19 20.46
CA THR A 183 11.89 -20.79 20.88
C THR A 183 12.36 -19.80 19.82
N LEU A 184 13.53 -20.04 19.20
CA LEU A 184 14.02 -19.21 18.10
C LEU A 184 12.98 -19.16 16.98
N LEU A 185 12.46 -20.31 16.55
CA LEU A 185 11.46 -20.38 15.48
C LEU A 185 10.14 -19.72 15.91
N THR A 186 9.54 -20.10 17.04
CA THR A 186 8.20 -19.64 17.45
C THR A 186 8.14 -18.15 17.79
N ASP A 187 9.22 -17.59 18.32
CA ASP A 187 9.27 -16.20 18.79
C ASP A 187 9.91 -15.25 17.75
N SER A 188 10.40 -15.79 16.62
CA SER A 188 10.81 -14.98 15.47
C SER A 188 9.60 -14.56 14.64
N SER A 189 9.73 -13.46 13.91
CA SER A 189 8.65 -12.90 13.09
C SER A 189 9.12 -12.66 11.65
N ILE A 190 8.60 -13.46 10.72
CA ILE A 190 8.79 -13.30 9.29
C ILE A 190 7.42 -13.10 8.66
N CYS A 191 7.10 -11.87 8.27
CA CYS A 191 5.80 -11.52 7.69
C CYS A 191 5.92 -11.23 6.19
N GLY A 192 4.93 -11.65 5.42
CA GLY A 192 4.89 -11.47 3.97
C GLY A 192 4.35 -12.73 3.29
N PRO A 193 5.07 -13.33 2.32
CA PRO A 193 4.68 -14.62 1.74
C PRO A 193 4.70 -15.76 2.78
N PRO A 194 4.04 -16.89 2.49
CA PRO A 194 4.16 -18.11 3.30
C PRO A 194 5.62 -18.51 3.55
N THR A 195 5.87 -19.01 4.76
CA THR A 195 7.15 -19.63 5.16
C THR A 195 6.88 -20.95 5.88
N ASN A 196 7.91 -21.76 6.06
CA ASN A 196 7.85 -23.03 6.77
C ASN A 196 8.22 -22.93 8.27
N LEU A 197 8.26 -21.73 8.86
CA LEU A 197 8.79 -21.52 10.21
C LEU A 197 8.01 -22.29 11.31
N GLU A 198 6.68 -22.24 11.30
CA GLU A 198 5.84 -23.01 12.24
C GLU A 198 5.93 -24.52 11.97
N PHE A 199 6.00 -24.92 10.70
CA PHE A 199 6.20 -26.33 10.32
C PHE A 199 7.49 -26.91 10.90
N LEU A 200 8.60 -26.16 10.86
CA LEU A 200 9.87 -26.59 11.45
C LEU A 200 9.77 -26.73 12.97
N ALA A 201 9.09 -25.79 13.64
CA ALA A 201 8.87 -25.85 15.08
C ALA A 201 8.04 -27.09 15.48
N GLU A 202 7.00 -27.43 14.71
CA GLU A 202 6.19 -28.64 14.94
C GLU A 202 7.01 -29.92 14.77
N ILE A 203 7.92 -30.01 13.79
CA ILE A 203 8.83 -31.15 13.66
C ILE A 203 9.70 -31.31 14.92
N LEU A 204 10.27 -30.22 15.44
CA LEU A 204 11.09 -30.25 16.66
C LEU A 204 10.29 -30.69 17.89
N GLN A 205 8.98 -30.46 17.90
CA GLN A 205 8.09 -30.87 18.99
C GLN A 205 7.60 -32.32 18.88
N ASP A 206 7.71 -32.94 17.69
CA ASP A 206 7.24 -34.30 17.43
C ASP A 206 7.91 -35.35 18.34
N PRO A 207 7.15 -36.29 18.93
CA PRO A 207 7.70 -37.32 19.81
C PRO A 207 8.77 -38.23 19.17
N LEU A 208 8.66 -38.54 17.87
CA LEU A 208 9.65 -39.36 17.16
C LEU A 208 10.94 -38.58 16.93
N PHE A 209 10.83 -37.31 16.57
CA PHE A 209 11.99 -36.42 16.46
C PHE A 209 12.71 -36.27 17.81
N LYS A 210 11.98 -35.96 18.88
CA LYS A 210 12.54 -35.87 20.25
C LYS A 210 13.18 -37.17 20.71
N ALA A 211 12.60 -38.32 20.38
CA ALA A 211 13.19 -39.62 20.71
C ALA A 211 14.45 -39.97 19.88
N GLY A 212 14.76 -39.20 18.83
CA GLY A 212 15.81 -39.50 17.86
C GLY A 212 15.51 -40.79 17.09
N LYS A 213 14.24 -40.98 16.69
CA LYS A 213 13.71 -42.14 15.98
C LYS A 213 13.15 -41.73 14.61
N THR A 214 13.88 -40.88 13.90
CA THR A 214 13.50 -40.42 12.56
C THR A 214 14.17 -41.28 11.50
N MET A 215 13.43 -41.57 10.43
CA MET A 215 13.93 -42.18 9.21
C MET A 215 13.99 -41.13 8.11
N THR A 216 14.70 -41.40 7.01
CA THR A 216 14.70 -40.49 5.85
C THR A 216 13.29 -40.26 5.28
N SER A 217 12.37 -41.22 5.43
CA SER A 217 10.96 -41.09 5.05
C SER A 217 10.08 -40.36 6.07
N PHE A 218 10.62 -39.85 7.19
CA PHE A 218 9.83 -39.27 8.29
C PHE A 218 8.80 -38.21 7.85
N LEU A 219 9.18 -37.33 6.91
CA LEU A 219 8.30 -36.27 6.42
C LEU A 219 7.16 -36.76 5.52
N GLU A 220 7.22 -37.98 5.00
CA GLU A 220 6.12 -38.55 4.19
C GLU A 220 4.89 -38.85 5.05
N ASP A 221 5.09 -39.23 6.31
CA ASP A 221 4.03 -39.57 7.27
C ASP A 221 3.72 -38.44 8.27
N PHE A 222 4.57 -37.40 8.32
CA PHE A 222 4.40 -36.27 9.23
C PHE A 222 3.18 -35.43 8.87
N LYS A 223 2.30 -35.18 9.84
CA LYS A 223 1.06 -34.42 9.65
C LYS A 223 1.18 -33.04 10.25
N TYR A 224 1.23 -32.02 9.39
CA TYR A 224 1.19 -30.63 9.78
C TYR A 224 -0.20 -30.03 9.55
N ILE A 225 -0.81 -29.47 10.60
CA ILE A 225 -2.13 -28.83 10.56
C ILE A 225 -2.00 -27.40 11.14
N PRO A 226 -1.69 -26.40 10.30
CA PRO A 226 -1.54 -25.02 10.75
C PRO A 226 -2.87 -24.34 11.08
N HIS A 227 -2.80 -23.35 11.97
CA HIS A 227 -3.90 -22.43 12.25
C HIS A 227 -3.86 -21.25 11.27
N VAL A 228 -4.29 -21.51 10.04
CA VAL A 228 -4.30 -20.51 8.96
C VAL A 228 -5.61 -20.51 8.18
N ILE A 229 -5.85 -19.40 7.49
CA ILE A 229 -6.84 -19.27 6.43
C ILE A 229 -6.09 -19.33 5.09
N ASP A 230 -6.40 -20.33 4.26
CA ASP A 230 -5.94 -20.42 2.88
C ASP A 230 -6.92 -19.67 1.97
N VAL A 231 -6.41 -18.62 1.32
CA VAL A 231 -7.18 -17.82 0.37
C VAL A 231 -7.26 -18.57 -0.95
N ILE A 232 -8.42 -19.18 -1.23
CA ILE A 232 -8.69 -19.86 -2.51
C ILE A 232 -8.88 -18.80 -3.61
N SER A 233 -9.65 -17.75 -3.33
CA SER A 233 -9.79 -16.58 -4.19
C SER A 233 -9.91 -15.31 -3.37
N GLY A 234 -9.36 -14.19 -3.88
CA GLY A 234 -9.31 -12.91 -3.17
C GLY A 234 -10.60 -12.06 -3.27
N GLY A 235 -11.57 -12.47 -4.08
CA GLY A 235 -12.72 -11.64 -4.45
C GLY A 235 -12.34 -10.47 -5.37
N ALA A 236 -13.25 -9.51 -5.56
CA ALA A 236 -12.96 -8.34 -6.40
C ALA A 236 -11.90 -7.43 -5.77
N TYR A 237 -12.02 -7.16 -4.47
CA TYR A 237 -11.09 -6.31 -3.74
C TYR A 237 -11.24 -6.50 -2.23
N THR A 238 -10.41 -7.39 -1.67
CA THR A 238 -10.39 -7.71 -0.23
C THR A 238 -9.09 -7.26 0.41
N LEU A 239 -9.18 -6.42 1.45
CA LEU A 239 -8.04 -5.79 2.13
C LEU A 239 -8.01 -6.11 3.61
N ILE A 240 -6.83 -6.12 4.22
CA ILE A 240 -6.70 -6.14 5.68
C ILE A 240 -6.83 -4.69 6.18
N GLN A 241 -7.72 -4.46 7.14
CA GLN A 241 -7.92 -3.13 7.73
C GLN A 241 -7.99 -3.23 9.24
N ASP A 242 -7.47 -2.22 9.94
CA ASP A 242 -7.64 -2.01 11.38
C ASP A 242 -8.15 -0.59 11.66
N LEU A 243 -8.47 -0.30 12.93
CA LEU A 243 -8.94 1.02 13.36
C LEU A 243 -8.09 1.46 14.57
N PRO A 244 -7.53 2.69 14.58
CA PRO A 244 -7.88 3.83 13.73
C PRO A 244 -7.18 3.88 12.36
N GLY A 245 -6.38 2.88 11.96
CA GLY A 245 -5.47 3.04 10.82
C GLY A 245 -4.25 3.87 11.22
N ARG A 246 -3.83 4.82 10.39
CA ARG A 246 -2.62 5.66 10.55
C ARG A 246 -2.94 7.15 10.62
N PRO A 247 -3.72 7.63 11.61
CA PRO A 247 -4.08 9.05 11.70
C PRO A 247 -2.89 9.98 11.90
N SER A 248 -1.82 9.52 12.56
CA SER A 248 -0.80 10.39 13.14
C SER A 248 0.51 10.52 12.36
N VAL A 249 0.63 9.88 11.19
CA VAL A 249 1.93 9.77 10.50
C VAL A 249 2.25 11.01 9.66
N GLY A 250 1.25 11.57 8.99
CA GLY A 250 1.44 12.70 8.07
C GLY A 250 2.27 12.33 6.83
N LYS A 251 2.93 13.33 6.23
CA LYS A 251 3.88 13.18 5.11
C LYS A 251 3.36 12.39 3.90
N GLY A 252 2.05 12.42 3.67
CA GLY A 252 1.41 11.75 2.54
C GLY A 252 1.18 10.26 2.75
N ILE A 253 1.45 9.69 3.92
CA ILE A 253 1.00 8.32 4.25
C ILE A 253 -0.53 8.35 4.43
N PRO A 254 -1.30 7.53 3.69
CA PRO A 254 -2.75 7.51 3.83
C PRO A 254 -3.16 7.04 5.23
N HIS A 255 -4.24 7.65 5.74
CA HIS A 255 -4.85 7.25 7.01
C HIS A 255 -5.31 5.79 6.97
N SER A 256 -5.89 5.37 5.85
CA SER A 256 -6.46 4.03 5.67
C SER A 256 -7.45 3.65 6.78
N GLY A 257 -7.61 2.36 7.05
CA GLY A 257 -8.66 1.83 7.92
C GLY A 257 -9.89 1.40 7.13
N PRO A 258 -10.91 0.85 7.82
CA PRO A 258 -12.17 0.46 7.20
C PRO A 258 -12.90 1.70 6.68
N MET A 259 -13.43 1.64 5.46
CA MET A 259 -14.26 2.71 4.90
C MET A 259 -15.61 2.84 5.63
N ASP A 260 -16.10 1.75 6.21
CA ASP A 260 -17.24 1.71 7.13
C ASP A 260 -16.78 1.21 8.51
N PRO A 261 -16.37 2.15 9.39
CA PRO A 261 -15.88 1.82 10.72
C PRO A 261 -16.99 1.30 11.65
N LEU A 262 -18.27 1.48 11.32
CA LEU A 262 -19.37 1.03 12.18
C LEU A 262 -19.55 -0.48 12.08
N ALA A 263 -19.71 -0.99 10.85
CA ALA A 263 -19.85 -2.43 10.61
C ALA A 263 -18.59 -3.20 11.01
N PHE A 264 -17.41 -2.62 10.77
CA PHE A 264 -16.12 -3.20 11.16
C PHE A 264 -16.00 -3.41 12.67
N GLN A 265 -16.27 -2.38 13.48
CA GLN A 265 -16.21 -2.49 14.94
C GLN A 265 -17.23 -3.50 15.48
N ILE A 266 -18.44 -3.55 14.90
CA ILE A 266 -19.46 -4.53 15.31
C ILE A 266 -19.02 -5.96 14.99
N ALA A 267 -18.42 -6.22 13.82
CA ALA A 267 -17.86 -7.53 13.50
C ALA A 267 -16.81 -7.97 14.53
N ASN A 268 -15.89 -7.07 14.90
CA ASN A 268 -14.89 -7.33 15.92
C ASN A 268 -15.48 -7.62 17.30
N MET A 269 -16.43 -6.80 17.76
CA MET A 269 -17.11 -7.03 19.02
C MET A 269 -17.85 -8.37 19.03
N LEU A 270 -18.50 -8.73 17.92
CA LEU A 270 -19.20 -10.01 17.81
C LEU A 270 -18.26 -11.18 18.00
N VAL A 271 -17.06 -11.19 17.43
CA VAL A 271 -16.11 -12.29 17.65
C VAL A 271 -15.41 -12.25 19.01
N GLY A 272 -15.48 -11.13 19.73
CA GLY A 272 -14.85 -10.93 21.03
C GLY A 272 -13.52 -10.16 20.99
N ASN A 273 -13.20 -9.56 19.85
CA ASN A 273 -12.01 -8.72 19.69
C ASN A 273 -12.21 -7.31 20.26
N PRO A 274 -11.12 -6.58 20.58
CA PRO A 274 -11.15 -5.13 20.67
C PRO A 274 -11.72 -4.52 19.38
N ARG A 275 -12.47 -3.40 19.50
CA ARG A 275 -13.19 -2.77 18.37
C ARG A 275 -12.33 -2.53 17.12
N GLY A 276 -11.06 -2.18 17.33
CA GLY A 276 -10.12 -1.81 16.27
C GLY A 276 -9.21 -2.93 15.77
N LYS A 277 -9.34 -4.16 16.29
CA LYS A 277 -8.54 -5.31 15.86
C LYS A 277 -8.68 -5.53 14.36
N GLU A 278 -7.60 -5.94 13.70
CA GLU A 278 -7.58 -6.14 12.26
C GLU A 278 -8.60 -7.18 11.77
N GLY A 279 -9.18 -6.93 10.60
CA GLY A 279 -10.13 -7.81 9.91
C GLY A 279 -10.08 -7.59 8.40
N LEU A 280 -10.90 -8.32 7.63
CA LEU A 280 -10.97 -8.17 6.17
C LEU A 280 -12.08 -7.19 5.78
N GLU A 281 -11.74 -6.13 5.04
CA GLU A 281 -12.70 -5.32 4.29
C GLU A 281 -12.90 -5.94 2.91
N ILE A 282 -14.15 -6.24 2.57
CA ILE A 282 -14.57 -6.90 1.33
C ILE A 282 -15.41 -5.94 0.52
N THR A 283 -15.05 -5.70 -0.75
CA THR A 283 -15.74 -4.75 -1.63
C THR A 283 -16.43 -5.46 -2.80
N LEU A 284 -17.74 -5.26 -2.98
CA LEU A 284 -18.61 -5.79 -4.04
C LEU A 284 -18.75 -7.33 -4.09
N SER A 285 -17.67 -8.07 -4.31
CA SER A 285 -17.66 -9.53 -4.26
C SER A 285 -16.48 -10.02 -3.42
N GLY A 286 -16.77 -10.99 -2.57
CA GLY A 286 -15.84 -11.46 -1.55
C GLY A 286 -14.98 -12.65 -1.95
N PRO A 287 -14.10 -13.06 -1.01
CA PRO A 287 -13.20 -14.17 -1.20
C PRO A 287 -13.89 -15.53 -1.01
N GLU A 288 -13.22 -16.57 -1.48
CA GLU A 288 -13.40 -17.94 -1.01
C GLU A 288 -12.22 -18.32 -0.12
N LEU A 289 -12.52 -18.72 1.10
CA LEU A 289 -11.55 -18.95 2.17
C LEU A 289 -11.69 -20.37 2.69
N ARG A 290 -10.58 -21.09 2.82
CA ARG A 290 -10.52 -22.38 3.52
C ARG A 290 -9.86 -22.19 4.87
N PHE A 291 -10.59 -22.48 5.94
CA PHE A 291 -10.04 -22.45 7.29
C PHE A 291 -9.37 -23.79 7.56
N VAL A 292 -8.04 -23.80 7.67
CA VAL A 292 -7.29 -25.04 7.89
C VAL A 292 -7.42 -25.48 9.34
N GLY A 293 -7.27 -24.53 10.27
CA GLY A 293 -7.62 -24.69 11.68
C GLY A 293 -9.02 -24.16 12.01
N PRO A 294 -9.57 -24.48 13.19
CA PRO A 294 -10.84 -23.91 13.66
C PRO A 294 -10.72 -22.39 13.89
N ALA A 295 -11.84 -21.68 13.77
CA ALA A 295 -11.88 -20.22 13.97
C ALA A 295 -13.22 -19.74 14.52
N VAL A 296 -13.24 -18.51 15.04
CA VAL A 296 -14.47 -17.79 15.37
C VAL A 296 -14.55 -16.53 14.51
N VAL A 297 -15.63 -16.38 13.76
CA VAL A 297 -15.79 -15.30 12.79
C VAL A 297 -17.14 -14.58 12.89
N ALA A 298 -17.19 -13.37 12.36
CA ALA A 298 -18.44 -12.66 12.11
C ALA A 298 -18.30 -11.79 10.84
N LEU A 299 -19.31 -11.83 9.98
CA LEU A 299 -19.39 -10.98 8.78
C LEU A 299 -20.50 -9.93 8.96
N CYS A 300 -20.14 -8.65 8.96
CA CYS A 300 -21.09 -7.52 9.08
C CYS A 300 -20.93 -6.55 7.90
N GLY A 301 -21.92 -5.69 7.65
CA GLY A 301 -21.89 -4.75 6.52
C GLY A 301 -23.01 -4.99 5.52
N ALA A 302 -22.76 -4.64 4.27
CA ALA A 302 -23.70 -4.82 3.17
C ALA A 302 -24.14 -6.29 3.05
N PRO A 303 -25.41 -6.57 2.73
CA PRO A 303 -25.86 -7.93 2.51
C PRO A 303 -25.13 -8.57 1.32
N MET A 304 -24.63 -9.79 1.52
CA MET A 304 -23.88 -10.56 0.52
C MET A 304 -24.39 -12.00 0.44
N GLU A 305 -24.22 -12.64 -0.72
CA GLU A 305 -24.38 -14.09 -0.87
C GLU A 305 -23.30 -14.77 -0.04
N THR A 306 -23.64 -15.64 0.90
CA THR A 306 -22.63 -16.25 1.79
C THR A 306 -22.94 -17.70 2.08
N THR A 307 -21.94 -18.57 1.97
CA THR A 307 -22.09 -20.00 2.26
C THR A 307 -20.88 -20.57 2.99
N LEU A 308 -21.12 -21.39 4.02
CA LEU A 308 -20.13 -22.23 4.68
C LEU A 308 -20.40 -23.70 4.29
N ASP A 309 -19.48 -24.30 3.54
CA ASP A 309 -19.64 -25.63 2.91
C ASP A 309 -20.97 -25.77 2.14
N GLY A 310 -21.34 -24.73 1.41
CA GLY A 310 -22.58 -24.67 0.61
C GLY A 310 -23.86 -24.41 1.41
N LYS A 311 -23.80 -24.36 2.75
CA LYS A 311 -24.94 -23.95 3.60
C LYS A 311 -24.91 -22.45 3.84
N GLU A 312 -26.08 -21.82 3.93
CA GLU A 312 -26.19 -20.38 4.18
C GLU A 312 -25.44 -19.96 5.46
N PHE A 313 -24.65 -18.88 5.36
CA PHE A 313 -23.93 -18.33 6.50
C PHE A 313 -24.71 -17.16 7.12
N PRO A 314 -24.96 -17.15 8.45
CA PRO A 314 -25.71 -16.08 9.07
C PRO A 314 -24.84 -14.83 9.28
N MET A 315 -24.98 -13.82 8.43
CA MET A 315 -24.36 -12.51 8.66
C MET A 315 -24.79 -11.91 10.01
N TRP A 316 -23.97 -10.99 10.53
CA TRP A 316 -24.18 -10.32 11.82
C TRP A 316 -24.26 -11.28 13.01
N THR A 317 -23.63 -12.45 12.92
CA THR A 317 -23.64 -13.48 13.94
C THR A 317 -22.22 -13.98 14.22
N ARG A 318 -21.90 -14.26 15.48
CA ARG A 318 -20.71 -15.01 15.86
C ARG A 318 -20.89 -16.46 15.43
N VAL A 319 -20.01 -16.93 14.56
CA VAL A 319 -20.03 -18.29 14.02
C VAL A 319 -18.70 -18.97 14.33
N LYS A 320 -18.77 -20.20 14.87
CA LYS A 320 -17.61 -21.08 14.94
C LYS A 320 -17.45 -21.79 13.58
N ILE A 321 -16.26 -21.70 13.02
CA ILE A 321 -15.84 -22.46 11.85
C ILE A 321 -14.98 -23.62 12.33
N GLU A 322 -15.29 -24.82 11.86
CA GLU A 322 -14.49 -26.02 12.12
C GLU A 322 -13.32 -26.12 11.11
N ALA A 323 -12.28 -26.84 11.49
CA ALA A 323 -11.14 -27.10 10.62
C ALA A 323 -11.56 -27.76 9.29
N GLY A 324 -11.00 -27.29 8.18
CA GLY A 324 -11.24 -27.76 6.82
C GLY A 324 -12.42 -27.10 6.10
N GLN A 325 -13.29 -26.36 6.80
CA GLN A 325 -14.47 -25.77 6.18
C GLN A 325 -14.13 -24.63 5.20
N LYS A 326 -14.97 -24.50 4.16
CA LYS A 326 -14.85 -23.47 3.13
C LYS A 326 -15.92 -22.42 3.29
N PHE A 327 -15.50 -21.17 3.51
CA PHE A 327 -16.37 -20.02 3.57
C PHE A 327 -16.28 -19.23 2.26
N LYS A 328 -17.39 -19.18 1.53
CA LYS A 328 -17.52 -18.42 0.29
C LYS A 328 -18.37 -17.19 0.52
N ILE A 329 -17.82 -16.03 0.18
CA ILE A 329 -18.50 -14.73 0.22
C ILE A 329 -18.67 -14.27 -1.23
N GLY A 330 -19.87 -14.35 -1.76
CA GLY A 330 -20.22 -13.97 -3.13
C GLY A 330 -20.40 -12.46 -3.31
N LYS A 331 -21.31 -12.07 -4.20
CA LYS A 331 -21.60 -10.66 -4.51
C LYS A 331 -22.54 -10.02 -3.50
N THR A 332 -22.56 -8.69 -3.42
CA THR A 332 -23.58 -7.95 -2.68
C THR A 332 -24.97 -8.22 -3.27
N THR A 333 -25.97 -8.50 -2.43
CA THR A 333 -27.36 -8.81 -2.86
C THR A 333 -28.32 -7.63 -2.72
N GLY A 334 -27.90 -6.52 -2.12
CA GLY A 334 -28.74 -5.35 -1.87
C GLY A 334 -28.00 -4.02 -1.98
N GLY A 335 -28.49 -3.05 -1.20
CA GLY A 335 -27.81 -1.76 -1.03
C GLY A 335 -26.47 -1.91 -0.32
N GLY A 336 -25.61 -0.89 -0.42
CA GLY A 336 -24.26 -0.94 0.14
C GLY A 336 -23.21 -1.53 -0.79
N CYS A 337 -21.95 -1.41 -0.37
CA CYS A 337 -20.75 -1.66 -1.15
C CYS A 337 -19.77 -2.61 -0.46
N ARG A 338 -19.70 -2.58 0.89
CA ARG A 338 -18.66 -3.26 1.65
C ARG A 338 -19.17 -4.05 2.84
N SER A 339 -18.48 -5.15 3.11
CA SER A 339 -18.67 -5.99 4.30
C SER A 339 -17.33 -6.30 4.95
N TYR A 340 -17.38 -6.70 6.23
CA TYR A 340 -16.22 -6.85 7.08
C TYR A 340 -16.24 -8.21 7.77
N LEU A 341 -15.24 -9.03 7.48
CA LEU A 341 -15.02 -10.30 8.16
C LEU A 341 -14.03 -10.08 9.31
N ALA A 342 -14.53 -10.15 10.53
CA ALA A 342 -13.68 -10.23 11.71
C ALA A 342 -13.37 -11.71 12.02
N VAL A 343 -12.13 -11.96 12.43
CA VAL A 343 -11.67 -13.27 12.91
C VAL A 343 -11.12 -13.06 14.32
N TYR A 344 -11.53 -13.89 15.27
CA TYR A 344 -11.03 -13.81 16.64
C TYR A 344 -9.50 -13.89 16.68
N GLY A 345 -8.86 -12.99 17.44
CA GLY A 345 -7.40 -12.90 17.53
C GLY A 345 -6.71 -12.15 16.38
N GLY A 346 -7.42 -11.86 15.27
CA GLY A 346 -6.86 -11.15 14.11
C GLY A 346 -5.88 -12.00 13.30
N PHE A 347 -4.84 -11.37 12.73
CA PHE A 347 -3.87 -12.03 11.83
C PHE A 347 -2.44 -11.85 12.33
N THR A 348 -1.78 -12.94 12.76
CA THR A 348 -0.47 -12.86 13.44
C THR A 348 0.70 -12.67 12.48
N ASN A 349 0.58 -13.14 11.24
CA ASN A 349 1.64 -13.03 10.22
C ASN A 349 1.55 -11.77 9.34
N VAL A 350 0.79 -10.77 9.77
CA VAL A 350 0.64 -9.48 9.09
C VAL A 350 1.38 -8.42 9.89
N ALA A 351 2.39 -7.81 9.29
CA ALA A 351 3.22 -6.79 9.94
C ALA A 351 2.45 -5.48 10.12
N ASP A 352 2.70 -4.79 11.23
CA ASP A 352 2.33 -3.40 11.37
C ASP A 352 3.26 -2.51 10.53
N TYR A 353 2.73 -1.36 10.11
CA TYR A 353 3.48 -0.31 9.45
C TYR A 353 2.99 1.02 10.02
N PHE A 354 3.86 1.70 10.77
CA PHE A 354 3.49 2.85 11.61
C PHE A 354 2.35 2.53 12.60
N GLY A 355 2.44 1.38 13.30
CA GLY A 355 1.50 1.02 14.36
C GLY A 355 0.12 0.55 13.88
N SER A 356 -0.04 0.27 12.58
CA SER A 356 -1.29 -0.22 11.99
C SER A 356 -1.03 -1.24 10.88
N LYS A 357 -1.89 -2.26 10.80
CA LYS A 357 -1.92 -3.30 9.78
C LYS A 357 -2.82 -2.96 8.59
N SER A 358 -3.42 -1.77 8.54
CA SER A 358 -4.28 -1.38 7.44
C SER A 358 -3.56 -1.35 6.10
N THR A 359 -4.19 -1.87 5.04
CA THR A 359 -3.65 -1.80 3.68
C THR A 359 -4.04 -0.48 3.00
N SER A 360 -3.09 0.15 2.30
CA SER A 360 -3.33 1.15 1.26
C SER A 360 -2.71 0.69 -0.06
N PRO A 361 -3.46 -0.05 -0.91
CA PRO A 361 -2.90 -0.64 -2.13
C PRO A 361 -2.42 0.38 -3.15
N LEU A 362 -3.04 1.58 -3.16
CA LEU A 362 -2.66 2.66 -4.07
C LEU A 362 -1.18 3.02 -3.97
N VAL A 363 -0.61 2.90 -2.77
CA VAL A 363 0.79 3.23 -2.49
C VAL A 363 1.58 2.03 -1.97
N ALA A 364 1.03 0.82 -2.05
CA ALA A 364 1.64 -0.43 -1.61
C ALA A 364 2.06 -0.48 -0.11
N ILE A 365 1.26 0.08 0.79
CA ILE A 365 1.56 0.16 2.23
C ILE A 365 0.68 -0.77 3.07
N GLY A 366 1.27 -1.45 4.06
CA GLY A 366 0.56 -2.17 5.13
C GLY A 366 -0.19 -3.42 4.67
N GLY A 367 -0.94 -4.04 5.58
CA GLY A 367 -1.68 -5.29 5.36
C GLY A 367 -0.81 -6.40 4.77
N TYR A 368 -1.40 -7.26 3.93
CA TYR A 368 -0.67 -8.36 3.31
C TYR A 368 0.11 -7.88 2.07
N GLN A 369 1.41 -7.69 2.24
CA GLN A 369 2.37 -7.25 1.21
C GLN A 369 1.97 -5.94 0.49
N GLY A 370 1.24 -5.04 1.16
CA GLY A 370 0.82 -3.76 0.57
C GLY A 370 -0.32 -3.86 -0.44
N ARG A 371 -0.97 -5.02 -0.61
CA ARG A 371 -1.93 -5.27 -1.70
C ARG A 371 -3.24 -5.92 -1.22
N ALA A 372 -4.19 -6.06 -2.15
CA ALA A 372 -5.35 -6.91 -1.95
C ALA A 372 -4.95 -8.39 -1.88
N LEU A 373 -5.80 -9.19 -1.21
CA LEU A 373 -5.60 -10.63 -1.12
C LEU A 373 -5.65 -11.29 -2.49
N ALA A 374 -4.85 -12.34 -2.66
CA ALA A 374 -4.72 -13.12 -3.88
C ALA A 374 -4.79 -14.63 -3.56
N PRO A 375 -5.14 -15.47 -4.56
CA PRO A 375 -5.07 -16.92 -4.41
C PRO A 375 -3.69 -17.36 -3.91
N GLY A 376 -3.68 -18.21 -2.87
CA GLY A 376 -2.45 -18.73 -2.27
C GLY A 376 -1.85 -17.91 -1.14
N ASP A 377 -2.41 -16.75 -0.83
CA ASP A 377 -2.12 -16.07 0.42
C ASP A 377 -2.53 -16.95 1.62
N LEU A 378 -1.70 -16.98 2.65
CA LEU A 378 -2.00 -17.65 3.93
C LEU A 378 -2.06 -16.62 5.04
N LEU A 379 -3.20 -16.51 5.71
CA LEU A 379 -3.37 -15.64 6.87
C LEU A 379 -3.33 -16.47 8.15
N GLN A 380 -2.33 -16.27 8.99
CA GLN A 380 -2.17 -16.99 10.25
C GLN A 380 -3.13 -16.44 11.30
N ILE A 381 -3.83 -17.34 11.97
CA ILE A 381 -4.84 -17.05 13.00
C ILE A 381 -4.44 -17.74 14.31
N THR A 382 -5.05 -17.33 15.43
CA THR A 382 -4.71 -17.92 16.74
C THR A 382 -5.18 -19.37 16.85
N ALA A 383 -4.36 -20.22 17.46
CA ALA A 383 -4.75 -21.54 17.93
C ALA A 383 -5.57 -21.48 19.24
N GLU A 384 -5.39 -20.41 20.01
CA GLU A 384 -6.04 -20.20 21.30
C GLU A 384 -7.44 -19.62 21.10
N LEU A 385 -8.45 -20.49 21.03
CA LEU A 385 -9.85 -20.10 20.98
C LEU A 385 -10.49 -20.08 22.38
N PRO A 386 -11.53 -19.26 22.63
CA PRO A 386 -12.24 -19.28 23.90
C PRO A 386 -12.92 -20.64 24.18
N ASP A 387 -12.87 -21.10 25.44
CA ASP A 387 -13.43 -22.39 25.87
C ASP A 387 -14.93 -22.56 25.57
N THR A 388 -15.69 -21.46 25.63
CA THR A 388 -17.13 -21.44 25.32
C THR A 388 -17.45 -20.40 24.24
N ILE A 389 -17.98 -20.87 23.12
CA ILE A 389 -18.42 -20.03 22.00
C ILE A 389 -19.95 -20.04 21.95
N SER A 390 -20.59 -19.03 22.55
CA SER A 390 -22.03 -18.82 22.42
C SER A 390 -22.36 -18.17 21.08
N ALA A 391 -23.41 -18.65 20.40
CA ALA A 391 -23.92 -17.99 19.21
C ALA A 391 -24.58 -16.67 19.61
N ILE A 392 -23.95 -15.55 19.24
CA ILE A 392 -24.47 -14.20 19.48
C ILE A 392 -24.81 -13.59 18.12
N SER A 393 -26.08 -13.29 17.89
CA SER A 393 -26.56 -12.60 16.69
C SER A 393 -26.93 -11.17 17.02
N PHE A 394 -26.45 -10.22 16.20
CA PHE A 394 -26.82 -8.83 16.31
C PHE A 394 -28.24 -8.61 15.76
N PRO A 395 -29.20 -8.11 16.55
CA PRO A 395 -30.61 -8.08 16.15
C PRO A 395 -30.86 -7.17 14.95
N GLU A 396 -31.68 -7.62 14.01
CA GLU A 396 -31.95 -6.90 12.75
C GLU A 396 -32.45 -5.46 12.98
N ARG A 397 -33.34 -5.26 13.97
CA ARG A 397 -33.91 -3.95 14.32
C ARG A 397 -32.90 -2.85 14.71
N VAL A 398 -31.65 -3.23 15.03
CA VAL A 398 -30.58 -2.29 15.41
C VAL A 398 -29.43 -2.28 14.40
N ARG A 399 -29.55 -3.00 13.28
CA ARG A 399 -28.55 -2.98 12.20
C ARG A 399 -28.59 -1.65 11.42
N PRO A 400 -27.45 -1.17 10.91
CA PRO A 400 -27.44 -0.10 9.93
C PRO A 400 -28.22 -0.49 8.67
N GLU A 401 -28.96 0.45 8.11
CA GLU A 401 -29.74 0.24 6.89
C GLU A 401 -28.90 0.59 5.65
N TYR A 402 -28.76 -0.34 4.71
CA TYR A 402 -27.96 -0.17 3.49
C TYR A 402 -28.84 0.19 2.29
N LYS A 403 -28.79 1.46 1.89
CA LYS A 403 -29.65 2.03 0.83
C LYS A 403 -28.91 2.15 -0.49
N THR A 404 -29.65 2.49 -1.55
CA THR A 404 -29.10 2.95 -2.84
C THR A 404 -29.21 4.47 -3.00
N HIS A 405 -30.06 5.11 -2.18
CA HIS A 405 -30.16 6.55 -2.03
C HIS A 405 -29.80 6.95 -0.59
N TRP A 406 -28.85 7.89 -0.46
CA TRP A 406 -28.27 8.27 0.83
C TRP A 406 -28.50 9.72 1.16
N GLU A 407 -28.84 9.99 2.42
CA GLU A 407 -28.73 11.32 3.01
C GLU A 407 -27.49 11.36 3.90
N ILE A 408 -26.55 12.26 3.56
CA ILE A 408 -25.23 12.32 4.20
C ILE A 408 -25.05 13.68 4.84
N LYS A 409 -24.85 13.70 6.17
CA LYS A 409 -24.65 14.95 6.91
C LYS A 409 -23.25 15.50 6.63
N ALA A 410 -23.18 16.76 6.25
CA ALA A 410 -21.94 17.44 5.93
C ALA A 410 -21.97 18.89 6.41
N MET A 411 -20.80 19.36 6.82
CA MET A 411 -20.57 20.73 7.21
C MET A 411 -20.11 21.53 6.02
N VAL A 412 -20.51 22.79 5.93
CA VAL A 412 -20.03 23.68 4.89
C VAL A 412 -18.55 24.04 5.14
N GLY A 413 -17.80 24.29 4.06
CA GLY A 413 -16.40 24.70 4.10
C GLY A 413 -15.39 23.59 3.77
N PRO A 414 -14.10 23.96 3.65
CA PRO A 414 -13.52 25.23 4.10
C PRO A 414 -13.64 26.43 3.14
N HIS A 415 -13.93 26.22 1.85
CA HIS A 415 -13.88 27.28 0.82
C HIS A 415 -15.26 27.74 0.35
N ASP A 416 -16.19 27.88 1.28
CA ASP A 416 -17.56 28.35 1.01
C ASP A 416 -17.67 29.88 0.87
N GLU A 417 -16.68 30.63 1.34
CA GLU A 417 -16.64 32.09 1.17
C GLU A 417 -15.59 32.50 0.13
N GLY A 418 -16.01 33.23 -0.92
CA GLY A 418 -15.11 33.89 -1.88
C GLY A 418 -14.64 33.02 -3.08
N TYR A 419 -14.89 31.72 -3.07
CA TYR A 419 -14.45 30.81 -4.14
C TYR A 419 -15.60 30.32 -5.02
N LEU A 420 -16.69 29.89 -4.41
CA LEU A 420 -17.91 29.45 -5.09
C LEU A 420 -18.99 30.51 -4.93
N ASP A 421 -19.84 30.64 -5.95
CA ASP A 421 -21.01 31.51 -5.88
C ASP A 421 -21.93 31.04 -4.73
N PRO A 422 -22.38 31.94 -3.84
CA PRO A 422 -23.24 31.55 -2.72
C PRO A 422 -24.50 30.76 -3.12
N PRO A 423 -25.21 31.09 -4.21
CA PRO A 423 -26.32 30.25 -4.69
C PRO A 423 -25.90 28.84 -5.10
N PHE A 424 -24.68 28.64 -5.61
CA PHE A 424 -24.18 27.31 -5.97
C PHE A 424 -23.89 26.46 -4.73
N ILE A 425 -23.50 27.07 -3.61
CA ILE A 425 -23.33 26.36 -2.35
C ILE A 425 -24.67 25.78 -1.88
N GLU A 426 -25.76 26.55 -2.01
CA GLU A 426 -27.11 26.03 -1.73
C GLU A 426 -27.54 24.97 -2.78
N GLU A 427 -27.12 25.11 -4.03
CA GLU A 427 -27.32 24.10 -5.09
C GLU A 427 -26.69 22.75 -4.70
N ILE A 428 -25.51 22.73 -4.06
CA ILE A 428 -24.86 21.48 -3.60
C ILE A 428 -25.75 20.67 -2.66
N TYR A 429 -26.45 21.33 -1.74
CA TYR A 429 -27.31 20.69 -0.73
C TYR A 429 -28.71 20.33 -1.25
N THR A 430 -29.16 20.99 -2.32
CA THR A 430 -30.42 20.67 -2.99
C THR A 430 -30.26 19.62 -4.09
N THR A 431 -29.05 19.46 -4.62
CA THR A 431 -28.70 18.49 -5.67
C THR A 431 -28.81 17.04 -5.19
N LYS A 432 -29.40 16.21 -6.06
CA LYS A 432 -29.28 14.75 -5.99
C LYS A 432 -28.08 14.32 -6.82
N TRP A 433 -26.99 13.97 -6.16
CA TRP A 433 -25.73 13.54 -6.77
C TRP A 433 -25.80 12.07 -7.17
N LYS A 434 -25.14 11.70 -8.27
CA LYS A 434 -24.93 10.30 -8.67
C LYS A 434 -23.47 9.90 -8.45
N VAL A 435 -23.23 8.72 -7.90
CA VAL A 435 -21.87 8.17 -7.71
C VAL A 435 -21.36 7.63 -9.05
N SER A 436 -20.18 8.09 -9.47
CA SER A 436 -19.50 7.63 -10.69
C SER A 436 -18.86 6.25 -10.50
N HIS A 437 -18.67 5.51 -11.59
CA HIS A 437 -17.90 4.27 -11.66
C HIS A 437 -16.42 4.43 -11.27
N ASN A 438 -15.89 5.66 -11.32
CA ASN A 438 -14.53 5.98 -10.90
C ASN A 438 -14.40 6.24 -9.38
N ALA A 439 -15.33 5.75 -8.58
CA ALA A 439 -15.28 5.82 -7.11
C ALA A 439 -14.32 4.76 -6.53
N SER A 440 -13.48 5.16 -5.59
CA SER A 440 -12.46 4.30 -4.97
C SER A 440 -12.19 4.73 -3.52
N ARG A 441 -11.38 3.98 -2.78
CA ARG A 441 -10.95 4.34 -1.41
C ARG A 441 -10.17 5.67 -1.34
N SER A 442 -9.56 6.10 -2.45
CA SER A 442 -8.82 7.37 -2.55
C SER A 442 -9.64 8.55 -3.04
N GLY A 443 -10.86 8.31 -3.52
CA GLY A 443 -11.72 9.34 -4.08
C GLY A 443 -13.02 8.77 -4.62
N ILE A 444 -14.16 9.23 -4.10
CA ILE A 444 -15.51 8.89 -4.58
C ILE A 444 -15.95 10.00 -5.53
N ARG A 445 -15.81 9.79 -6.84
CA ARG A 445 -16.24 10.76 -7.86
C ARG A 445 -17.75 10.84 -7.95
N LEU A 446 -18.27 12.06 -8.13
CA LEU A 446 -19.69 12.32 -8.27
C LEU A 446 -20.01 12.89 -9.65
N VAL A 447 -21.25 12.67 -10.09
CA VAL A 447 -21.87 13.33 -11.24
C VAL A 447 -22.96 14.25 -10.70
N GLY A 448 -22.89 15.53 -11.10
CA GLY A 448 -23.82 16.57 -10.66
C GLY A 448 -23.57 17.89 -11.41
N PRO A 449 -24.07 19.03 -10.90
CA PRO A 449 -23.97 20.31 -11.58
C PRO A 449 -22.53 20.81 -11.64
N VAL A 450 -22.24 21.55 -12.72
CA VAL A 450 -20.96 22.23 -12.93
C VAL A 450 -20.87 23.42 -11.94
N PRO A 451 -19.72 23.62 -11.28
CA PRO A 451 -19.56 24.70 -10.32
C PRO A 451 -19.67 26.08 -10.93
N LYS A 452 -20.30 26.99 -10.19
CA LYS A 452 -20.30 28.43 -10.48
C LYS A 452 -19.31 29.09 -9.54
N TRP A 453 -18.27 29.67 -10.13
CA TRP A 453 -17.12 30.23 -9.42
C TRP A 453 -17.32 31.72 -9.15
N ALA A 454 -17.08 32.14 -7.91
CA ALA A 454 -17.12 33.56 -7.51
C ALA A 454 -15.86 34.34 -7.97
N ARG A 455 -14.86 33.61 -8.47
CA ARG A 455 -13.59 34.16 -8.95
C ARG A 455 -13.30 33.72 -10.38
N LYS A 456 -12.48 34.50 -11.07
CA LYS A 456 -12.16 34.33 -12.50
C LYS A 456 -11.07 33.30 -12.78
N ASP A 457 -10.16 33.09 -11.82
CA ASP A 457 -9.01 32.18 -11.90
C ASP A 457 -8.52 31.85 -10.47
N GLY A 458 -7.48 31.02 -10.37
CA GLY A 458 -6.86 30.59 -9.12
C GLY A 458 -5.61 31.37 -8.71
N GLY A 459 -5.29 32.48 -9.38
CA GLY A 459 -4.08 33.27 -9.12
C GLY A 459 -2.80 32.42 -9.22
N GLU A 460 -1.97 32.47 -8.18
CA GLU A 460 -0.72 31.69 -8.10
C GLU A 460 -0.93 30.17 -7.99
N GLY A 461 -2.14 29.73 -7.65
CA GLY A 461 -2.52 28.31 -7.60
C GLY A 461 -2.72 27.66 -8.97
N GLY A 462 -2.98 28.47 -10.00
CA GLY A 462 -3.22 28.03 -11.38
C GLY A 462 -4.37 28.77 -12.07
N ALA A 463 -4.49 28.61 -13.39
CA ALA A 463 -5.44 29.37 -14.20
C ALA A 463 -6.91 28.97 -14.02
N HIS A 464 -7.20 27.76 -13.53
CA HIS A 464 -8.59 27.34 -13.30
C HIS A 464 -9.14 27.96 -12.00
N PRO A 465 -10.39 28.45 -11.95
CA PRO A 465 -10.98 29.01 -10.74
C PRO A 465 -11.07 28.06 -9.53
N SER A 466 -10.84 26.76 -9.71
CA SER A 466 -10.73 25.81 -8.59
C SER A 466 -9.33 25.70 -8.02
N ASN A 467 -8.31 26.25 -8.68
CA ASN A 467 -6.91 26.03 -8.30
C ASN A 467 -6.50 26.91 -7.11
N LEU A 468 -5.96 26.29 -6.07
CA LEU A 468 -5.37 26.98 -4.92
C LEU A 468 -3.88 26.71 -4.88
N ILE A 469 -3.16 27.57 -4.15
CA ILE A 469 -1.90 27.17 -3.54
C ILE A 469 -2.23 25.99 -2.61
N GLU A 470 -1.36 24.99 -2.58
CA GLU A 470 -1.63 23.73 -1.89
C GLU A 470 -2.03 23.95 -0.41
N TYR A 471 -3.00 23.18 0.08
CA TYR A 471 -3.46 23.16 1.47
C TYR A 471 -3.82 21.73 1.92
N GLY A 472 -3.79 21.45 3.23
CA GLY A 472 -4.17 20.12 3.76
C GLY A 472 -5.65 19.78 3.52
N TYR A 473 -5.93 18.61 2.96
CA TYR A 473 -7.29 18.16 2.67
C TYR A 473 -7.94 17.50 3.89
N PRO A 474 -9.11 18.00 4.37
CA PRO A 474 -9.88 17.28 5.37
C PRO A 474 -10.45 15.97 4.82
N ILE A 475 -10.38 14.88 5.60
CA ILE A 475 -11.02 13.61 5.22
C ILE A 475 -12.55 13.80 5.24
N GLY A 476 -13.22 13.32 4.20
CA GLY A 476 -14.64 13.47 3.94
C GLY A 476 -14.99 14.70 3.09
N THR A 477 -14.00 15.48 2.66
CA THR A 477 -14.25 16.71 1.89
C THR A 477 -14.69 16.45 0.46
N LEU A 478 -15.65 17.22 -0.04
CA LEU A 478 -16.00 17.34 -1.45
C LEU A 478 -15.02 18.33 -2.11
N ASN A 479 -14.06 17.78 -2.83
CA ASN A 479 -13.03 18.50 -3.56
C ASN A 479 -13.39 18.67 -5.04
N TRP A 480 -12.99 19.81 -5.62
CA TRP A 480 -13.28 20.19 -7.00
C TRP A 480 -12.02 20.14 -7.87
N THR A 481 -11.74 18.96 -8.44
CA THR A 481 -10.57 18.75 -9.31
C THR A 481 -10.82 19.33 -10.69
N GLY A 482 -10.75 20.66 -10.80
CA GLY A 482 -11.32 21.38 -11.94
C GLY A 482 -12.80 21.64 -11.70
N ASP A 483 -13.64 21.29 -12.68
CA ASP A 483 -15.10 21.34 -12.55
C ASP A 483 -15.69 20.02 -12.01
N ASP A 484 -14.86 18.99 -11.85
CA ASP A 484 -15.29 17.65 -11.45
C ASP A 484 -15.29 17.46 -9.92
N PRO A 485 -16.42 17.02 -9.31
CA PRO A 485 -16.53 16.79 -7.88
C PRO A 485 -16.04 15.41 -7.43
N CYS A 486 -15.29 15.36 -6.33
CA CYS A 486 -14.80 14.13 -5.73
C CYS A 486 -14.79 14.20 -4.19
N ILE A 487 -15.42 13.24 -3.51
CA ILE A 487 -15.33 13.09 -2.05
C ILE A 487 -14.03 12.37 -1.71
N PHE A 488 -13.22 12.91 -0.80
CA PHE A 488 -11.96 12.32 -0.34
C PHE A 488 -12.16 11.45 0.92
N PRO A 489 -12.06 10.10 0.84
CA PRO A 489 -12.26 9.20 1.97
C PRO A 489 -10.92 8.80 2.62
N VAL A 490 -10.83 7.65 3.30
CA VAL A 490 -9.69 7.32 4.18
C VAL A 490 -8.34 7.07 3.48
N ASP A 491 -8.33 6.71 2.19
CA ASP A 491 -7.09 6.65 1.39
C ASP A 491 -6.92 7.88 0.49
N CYS A 492 -7.62 8.98 0.81
CA CYS A 492 -7.45 10.22 0.09
C CYS A 492 -6.04 10.77 0.31
N PRO A 493 -5.61 11.65 -0.58
CA PRO A 493 -4.31 12.24 -0.40
C PRO A 493 -4.39 13.41 0.60
N ASN A 494 -3.28 13.70 1.29
CA ASN A 494 -3.33 14.54 2.50
C ASN A 494 -3.35 16.06 2.25
N PHE A 495 -2.93 16.58 1.10
CA PHE A 495 -3.01 18.01 0.76
C PHE A 495 -3.15 18.26 -0.73
N GLY A 496 -3.63 19.38 -1.22
CA GLY A 496 -3.46 19.70 -2.64
C GLY A 496 -3.98 21.08 -2.94
N GLY A 497 -3.96 21.46 -4.21
CA GLY A 497 -4.34 22.82 -4.59
C GLY A 497 -5.62 22.89 -5.40
N PHE A 498 -6.69 22.26 -4.90
CA PHE A 498 -8.04 22.36 -5.46
C PHE A 498 -9.04 22.72 -4.37
N VAL A 499 -9.98 23.62 -4.65
CA VAL A 499 -11.05 24.06 -3.73
C VAL A 499 -11.85 22.88 -3.17
N SER A 500 -12.17 22.95 -1.87
CA SER A 500 -13.10 22.05 -1.16
C SER A 500 -14.29 22.82 -0.61
N SER A 501 -15.52 22.38 -0.91
CA SER A 501 -16.75 23.15 -0.60
C SER A 501 -17.53 22.68 0.62
N THR A 502 -17.56 21.37 0.89
CA THR A 502 -18.28 20.78 2.02
C THR A 502 -17.52 19.57 2.54
N THR A 503 -17.67 19.23 3.82
CA THR A 503 -16.95 18.13 4.46
C THR A 503 -17.93 17.24 5.23
N VAL A 504 -17.98 15.96 4.85
CA VAL A 504 -18.79 14.94 5.52
C VAL A 504 -18.30 14.74 6.94
N ILE A 505 -19.21 14.78 7.91
CA ILE A 505 -18.87 14.62 9.33
C ILE A 505 -18.36 13.21 9.62
N ARG A 506 -17.43 13.06 10.56
CA ARG A 506 -16.84 11.75 10.92
C ARG A 506 -17.89 10.70 11.26
N ALA A 507 -18.95 11.11 11.95
CA ALA A 507 -20.06 10.24 12.33
C ALA A 507 -20.85 9.64 11.14
N GLU A 508 -20.62 10.13 9.92
CA GLU A 508 -21.25 9.64 8.68
C GLU A 508 -20.25 9.00 7.70
N TRP A 509 -18.98 8.86 8.06
CA TRP A 509 -17.98 8.17 7.22
C TRP A 509 -18.42 6.76 6.83
N TRP A 510 -19.14 6.07 7.72
CA TRP A 510 -19.67 4.75 7.44
C TRP A 510 -20.57 4.69 6.20
N LYS A 511 -21.30 5.76 5.89
CA LYS A 511 -22.08 5.86 4.66
C LYS A 511 -21.19 5.99 3.42
N LEU A 512 -20.07 6.71 3.51
CA LEU A 512 -19.10 6.81 2.41
C LEU A 512 -18.55 5.44 2.03
N GLY A 513 -18.29 4.57 3.01
CA GLY A 513 -17.87 3.19 2.76
C GLY A 513 -18.91 2.31 2.08
N GLN A 514 -20.18 2.72 2.08
CA GLN A 514 -21.28 1.98 1.47
C GLN A 514 -21.75 2.54 0.12
N LEU A 515 -21.21 3.68 -0.31
CA LEU A 515 -21.44 4.21 -1.65
C LEU A 515 -20.79 3.28 -2.71
N LYS A 516 -21.56 2.94 -3.74
CA LYS A 516 -21.09 2.27 -4.96
C LYS A 516 -21.58 2.99 -6.21
N ALA A 517 -20.99 2.68 -7.36
CA ALA A 517 -21.40 3.21 -8.66
C ALA A 517 -22.92 3.11 -8.86
N GLY A 518 -23.51 4.14 -9.45
CA GLY A 518 -24.95 4.21 -9.68
C GLY A 518 -25.80 4.60 -8.46
N ASN A 519 -25.26 4.55 -7.22
CA ASN A 519 -25.95 5.10 -6.06
C ASN A 519 -26.18 6.60 -6.23
N THR A 520 -27.15 7.13 -5.48
CA THR A 520 -27.38 8.57 -5.39
C THR A 520 -27.27 9.06 -3.96
N LEU A 521 -26.86 10.30 -3.78
CA LEU A 521 -26.78 10.92 -2.46
C LEU A 521 -27.29 12.36 -2.48
N LYS A 522 -27.75 12.82 -1.33
CA LYS A 522 -28.08 14.21 -1.05
C LYS A 522 -27.36 14.63 0.23
N TYR A 523 -26.72 15.80 0.20
CA TYR A 523 -26.09 16.35 1.40
C TYR A 523 -27.13 16.97 2.33
N ILE A 524 -26.96 16.74 3.63
CA ILE A 524 -27.74 17.39 4.68
C ILE A 524 -26.80 18.33 5.43
N ARG A 525 -27.04 19.63 5.33
CA ARG A 525 -26.23 20.65 6.00
C ARG A 525 -26.41 20.54 7.52
N VAL A 526 -25.32 20.53 8.26
CA VAL A 526 -25.34 20.44 9.74
C VAL A 526 -24.34 21.39 10.38
N SER A 527 -24.61 21.77 11.62
CA SER A 527 -23.69 22.55 12.46
C SER A 527 -22.60 21.67 13.09
N LEU A 528 -21.59 22.30 13.73
CA LEU A 528 -20.58 21.57 14.52
C LEU A 528 -21.21 20.86 15.70
N GLU A 529 -22.14 21.54 16.37
CA GLU A 529 -22.93 20.99 17.45
C GLU A 529 -23.65 19.71 16.99
N ASP A 530 -24.40 19.76 15.88
CA ASP A 530 -25.05 18.57 15.32
C ASP A 530 -24.09 17.43 14.98
N ALA A 531 -22.89 17.75 14.48
CA ALA A 531 -21.85 16.78 14.16
C ALA A 531 -21.34 16.05 15.41
N LEU A 532 -21.03 16.80 16.47
CA LEU A 532 -20.56 16.28 17.76
C LEU A 532 -21.65 15.48 18.49
N LYS A 533 -22.89 15.98 18.54
CA LYS A 533 -24.10 15.24 18.94
C LYS A 533 -24.19 13.88 18.27
N LYS A 534 -24.01 13.86 16.93
CA LYS A 534 -24.15 12.64 16.13
C LYS A 534 -23.00 11.68 16.38
N ARG A 535 -21.78 12.17 16.57
CA ARG A 535 -20.63 11.35 16.97
C ARG A 535 -20.83 10.70 18.33
N LYS A 536 -21.19 11.49 19.36
CA LYS A 536 -21.56 10.98 20.69
C LYS A 536 -22.66 9.92 20.61
N SER A 537 -23.66 10.11 19.75
CA SER A 537 -24.72 9.11 19.55
C SER A 537 -24.24 7.82 18.90
N ASN A 538 -23.25 7.86 18.00
CA ASN A 538 -22.67 6.65 17.40
C ASN A 538 -21.79 5.91 18.42
N ASP A 539 -21.01 6.64 19.21
CA ASP A 539 -20.16 6.07 20.26
C ASP A 539 -21.02 5.41 21.33
N LEU A 540 -22.05 6.11 21.82
CA LEU A 540 -23.04 5.53 22.74
C LEU A 540 -23.72 4.30 22.16
N TYR A 541 -23.99 4.25 20.85
CA TYR A 541 -24.54 3.08 20.18
C TYR A 541 -23.55 1.91 20.14
N LEU A 542 -22.26 2.16 19.87
CA LEU A 542 -21.23 1.12 19.88
C LEU A 542 -20.91 0.62 21.31
N ASP A 543 -20.78 1.52 22.28
CA ASP A 543 -20.69 1.23 23.72
C ASP A 543 -21.86 0.37 24.16
N SER A 544 -23.01 0.65 23.56
CA SER A 544 -24.20 -0.14 23.75
C SER A 544 -23.96 -1.60 23.34
N ILE A 545 -23.55 -1.80 22.10
CA ILE A 545 -23.37 -3.13 21.54
C ILE A 545 -22.33 -3.92 22.34
N GLU A 546 -21.20 -3.29 22.67
CA GLU A 546 -20.13 -3.93 23.44
C GLU A 546 -20.62 -4.41 24.81
N ARG A 547 -21.35 -3.55 25.54
CA ARG A 547 -21.90 -3.89 26.85
C ARG A 547 -22.91 -5.03 26.76
N THR A 548 -23.83 -5.02 25.78
CA THR A 548 -24.79 -6.14 25.63
C THR A 548 -24.09 -7.44 25.30
N ILE A 549 -23.09 -7.42 24.41
CA ILE A 549 -22.35 -8.62 24.01
C ILE A 549 -21.57 -9.20 25.20
N ARG A 550 -21.04 -8.36 26.09
CA ARG A 550 -20.29 -8.80 27.27
C ARG A 550 -21.16 -9.18 28.47
N GLU A 551 -22.23 -8.43 28.75
CA GLU A 551 -22.92 -8.45 30.05
C GLU A 551 -24.44 -8.74 29.96
N GLY A 552 -25.07 -8.66 28.79
CA GLY A 552 -26.51 -8.87 28.61
C GLY A 552 -27.39 -7.79 29.28
N GLY A 553 -27.70 -6.68 28.58
CA GLY A 553 -28.57 -5.60 29.10
C GLY A 553 -28.85 -4.44 28.12
N ALA A 554 -29.82 -3.56 28.45
CA ALA A 554 -30.39 -2.48 27.60
C ALA A 554 -29.84 -1.05 27.91
N PHE A 555 -30.15 -0.04 27.06
CA PHE A 555 -29.45 1.27 26.92
C PHE A 555 -30.30 2.54 27.07
N ASP A 556 -29.68 3.67 27.50
CA ASP A 556 -30.24 5.04 27.62
C ASP A 556 -29.23 6.18 27.29
N LYS A 557 -29.70 7.45 27.06
CA LYS A 557 -29.04 8.63 26.41
C LYS A 557 -29.13 9.97 27.20
N GLU A 558 -28.22 10.96 26.99
CA GLU A 558 -28.48 12.41 26.59
C GLU A 558 -27.30 13.48 26.58
N LYS A 559 -27.52 14.58 25.79
CA LYS A 559 -27.20 16.07 25.70
C LYS A 559 -25.87 16.84 26.03
N GLU A 560 -25.84 18.17 25.73
CA GLU A 560 -24.78 19.04 25.11
C GLU A 560 -24.88 20.58 25.49
N GLY A 561 -23.90 21.46 25.09
CA GLY A 561 -23.90 22.97 25.22
C GLY A 561 -22.67 23.73 24.63
N ASP A 562 -22.69 25.09 24.53
CA ASP A 562 -22.32 26.04 23.41
C ASP A 562 -21.16 27.11 23.62
N GLY A 563 -20.55 27.58 22.49
CA GLY A 563 -20.08 28.97 22.09
C GLY A 563 -18.87 29.71 22.73
N ASN A 564 -18.08 30.64 22.12
CA ASN A 564 -17.81 31.18 20.76
C ASN A 564 -16.61 32.21 20.75
N VAL A 565 -15.99 32.51 19.57
CA VAL A 565 -15.13 33.67 19.07
C VAL A 565 -13.77 34.09 19.72
N PRO A 566 -12.81 34.88 19.09
CA PRO A 566 -12.62 35.46 17.73
C PRO A 566 -11.20 35.30 17.10
N ARG A 567 -10.64 36.27 16.33
CA ARG A 567 -10.13 36.16 14.92
C ARG A 567 -8.61 36.11 14.64
N VAL A 568 -8.17 34.95 14.13
CA VAL A 568 -7.25 34.63 13.01
C VAL A 568 -8.12 33.83 12.00
N ARG A 569 -7.80 33.72 10.69
CA ARG A 569 -8.65 32.92 9.75
C ARG A 569 -8.50 31.42 10.03
N TYR A 570 -9.25 30.95 11.02
CA TYR A 570 -9.44 29.55 11.32
C TYR A 570 -10.64 29.03 10.53
N ARG A 571 -10.37 28.35 9.43
CA ARG A 571 -11.42 27.68 8.65
C ARG A 571 -11.68 26.31 9.23
N GLN A 572 -12.96 25.95 9.27
CA GLN A 572 -13.39 24.63 9.69
C GLN A 572 -13.07 23.59 8.60
N GLY A 573 -12.43 22.48 8.98
CA GLY A 573 -12.20 21.30 8.13
C GLY A 573 -13.01 20.07 8.57
N GLY A 574 -14.30 20.24 8.86
CA GLY A 574 -15.14 19.20 9.49
C GLY A 574 -15.10 19.25 11.02
N ASP A 575 -15.42 18.13 11.69
CA ASP A 575 -15.48 18.05 13.17
C ASP A 575 -14.11 17.83 13.84
N ASP A 576 -13.13 17.25 13.14
CA ASP A 576 -11.79 16.88 13.66
C ASP A 576 -10.61 17.60 12.97
N HIS A 577 -10.87 18.62 12.15
CA HIS A 577 -9.80 19.41 11.54
C HIS A 577 -10.03 20.91 11.59
N LEU A 578 -8.94 21.65 11.76
CA LEU A 578 -8.90 23.11 11.73
C LEU A 578 -7.82 23.56 10.73
N ILE A 579 -8.17 24.46 9.80
CA ILE A 579 -7.21 25.05 8.87
C ILE A 579 -6.89 26.47 9.35
N VAL A 580 -5.61 26.74 9.55
CA VAL A 580 -5.09 28.09 9.83
C VAL A 580 -4.54 28.67 8.52
N GLU A 581 -5.08 29.79 8.06
CA GLU A 581 -4.59 30.49 6.88
C GLU A 581 -3.82 31.76 7.25
N TYR A 582 -2.64 31.93 6.64
CA TYR A 582 -1.78 33.09 6.81
C TYR A 582 -1.78 33.97 5.55
N GLY A 583 -2.02 35.28 5.73
CA GLY A 583 -1.96 36.27 4.66
C GLY A 583 -3.21 36.33 3.75
N ASP A 584 -3.00 36.87 2.55
CA ASP A 584 -4.04 37.17 1.55
C ASP A 584 -3.89 36.32 0.28
N GLU A 585 -3.66 35.02 0.43
CA GLU A 585 -3.58 34.03 -0.69
C GLU A 585 -2.40 34.20 -1.66
N ASN A 586 -1.40 35.03 -1.34
CA ASN A 586 -0.15 35.18 -2.10
C ASN A 586 1.00 34.36 -1.47
N PHE A 587 1.86 33.75 -2.28
CA PHE A 587 2.98 32.94 -1.79
C PHE A 587 4.14 33.81 -1.26
N ASP A 588 4.44 33.69 0.04
CA ASP A 588 5.60 34.30 0.70
C ASP A 588 6.28 33.29 1.65
N LEU A 589 7.60 33.07 1.49
CA LEU A 589 8.40 32.20 2.36
C LEU A 589 8.38 32.64 3.83
N ASN A 590 8.15 33.93 4.10
CA ASN A 590 7.98 34.44 5.47
C ASN A 590 6.74 33.84 6.17
N HIS A 591 5.70 33.43 5.44
CA HIS A 591 4.50 32.80 6.02
C HIS A 591 4.75 31.34 6.44
N ARG A 592 5.58 30.59 5.71
CA ARG A 592 5.91 29.19 6.07
C ARG A 592 6.75 29.11 7.35
N CYS A 593 7.65 30.06 7.60
CA CYS A 593 8.47 30.10 8.82
C CYS A 593 7.62 30.20 10.11
N ARG A 594 6.38 30.71 10.02
CA ARG A 594 5.46 30.84 11.18
C ARG A 594 4.83 29.50 11.61
N SER A 595 4.70 28.53 10.70
CA SER A 595 4.03 27.24 10.98
C SER A 595 4.95 26.14 11.55
N ILE A 596 6.12 26.50 12.09
CA ILE A 596 7.10 25.57 12.71
C ILE A 596 6.82 25.31 14.21
N ILE A 597 5.69 25.80 14.75
CA ILE A 597 5.39 25.70 16.19
C ILE A 597 5.36 24.23 16.66
N SER A 598 6.34 23.88 17.49
CA SER A 598 6.76 22.53 17.89
C SER A 598 5.92 21.89 19.01
N ALA A 599 4.70 22.37 19.26
CA ALA A 599 3.92 21.98 20.45
C ALA A 599 2.64 21.18 20.15
N LEU A 600 2.28 20.98 18.88
CA LEU A 600 1.04 20.31 18.49
C LEU A 600 1.34 19.02 17.71
N HIS A 601 0.82 17.89 18.20
CA HIS A 601 0.97 16.60 17.54
C HIS A 601 0.13 16.58 16.25
N ASN A 602 0.77 16.26 15.11
CA ASN A 602 0.18 15.94 13.81
C ASN A 602 -0.45 17.10 13.01
N THR A 603 0.40 17.83 12.30
CA THR A 603 0.02 18.96 11.44
C THR A 603 0.42 18.73 9.99
N VAL A 604 -0.35 19.28 9.04
CA VAL A 604 0.03 19.35 7.62
C VAL A 604 0.18 20.83 7.26
N GLY A 605 1.41 21.34 7.38
CA GLY A 605 1.77 22.68 6.92
C GLY A 605 1.92 22.67 5.40
N CYS A 606 1.27 23.60 4.71
CA CYS A 606 1.29 23.66 3.26
C CYS A 606 1.32 25.11 2.79
N CYS A 607 2.46 25.54 2.22
CA CYS A 607 2.68 26.90 1.72
C CYS A 607 2.28 27.99 2.73
N THR A 608 1.08 28.57 2.59
CA THR A 608 0.52 29.65 3.43
C THR A 608 -0.51 29.15 4.46
N THR A 609 -0.72 27.84 4.58
CA THR A 609 -1.75 27.23 5.43
C THR A 609 -1.19 26.15 6.36
N LEU A 610 -1.91 25.86 7.45
CA LEU A 610 -1.62 24.76 8.38
C LEU A 610 -2.91 24.02 8.72
N LEU A 611 -3.03 22.76 8.30
CA LEU A 611 -4.09 21.85 8.73
C LEU A 611 -3.68 21.18 10.05
N LEU A 612 -4.56 21.25 11.04
CA LEU A 612 -4.40 20.61 12.35
C LEU A 612 -5.39 19.46 12.46
N TYR A 613 -4.89 18.26 12.78
CA TYR A 613 -5.71 17.13 13.20
C TYR A 613 -5.90 17.22 14.71
N TYR A 614 -7.14 17.15 15.19
CA TYR A 614 -7.42 17.12 16.63
C TYR A 614 -8.66 16.26 16.92
N ASP A 615 -8.78 15.78 18.16
CA ASP A 615 -9.98 15.06 18.59
C ASP A 615 -10.99 16.06 19.16
N GLY A 616 -11.95 16.48 18.34
CA GLY A 616 -12.97 17.47 18.72
C GLY A 616 -13.89 17.02 19.86
N SER A 617 -13.90 15.73 20.18
CA SER A 617 -14.63 15.20 21.34
C SER A 617 -13.90 15.39 22.67
N LYS A 618 -12.57 15.58 22.64
CA LYS A 618 -11.72 15.74 23.83
C LYS A 618 -11.20 17.15 24.03
N LEU A 619 -10.99 17.89 22.93
CA LEU A 619 -10.50 19.26 22.95
C LEU A 619 -11.51 20.17 22.24
N PRO A 620 -12.23 21.05 22.97
CA PRO A 620 -13.11 22.03 22.35
C PRO A 620 -12.36 22.91 21.35
N ARG A 621 -12.97 23.18 20.19
CA ARG A 621 -12.35 23.98 19.12
C ARG A 621 -12.00 25.40 19.58
N SER A 622 -12.85 26.00 20.41
CA SER A 622 -12.61 27.33 21.01
C SER A 622 -11.27 27.39 21.71
N ASP A 623 -10.96 26.34 22.49
CA ASP A 623 -9.78 26.28 23.33
C ASP A 623 -8.53 26.07 22.47
N LEU A 624 -8.63 25.22 21.44
CA LEU A 624 -7.59 25.05 20.43
C LEU A 624 -7.30 26.38 19.70
N ILE A 625 -8.33 27.12 19.29
CA ILE A 625 -8.17 28.43 18.63
C ILE A 625 -7.44 29.42 19.56
N VAL A 626 -7.86 29.53 20.82
CA VAL A 626 -7.21 30.43 21.80
C VAL A 626 -5.75 30.04 22.03
N HIS A 627 -5.45 28.75 22.11
CA HIS A 627 -4.08 28.25 22.24
C HIS A 627 -3.22 28.63 21.02
N LEU A 628 -3.75 28.44 19.80
CA LEU A 628 -3.06 28.81 18.56
C LEU A 628 -2.81 30.31 18.46
N GLN A 629 -3.76 31.15 18.87
CA GLN A 629 -3.57 32.61 18.91
C GLN A 629 -2.48 33.01 19.89
N THR A 630 -2.41 32.34 21.04
CA THR A 630 -1.36 32.56 22.04
C THR A 630 0.02 32.22 21.46
N LEU A 631 0.15 31.07 20.80
CA LEU A 631 1.39 30.67 20.14
C LEU A 631 1.79 31.65 19.02
N GLU A 632 0.84 32.10 18.21
CA GLU A 632 1.11 33.08 17.14
C GLU A 632 1.61 34.41 17.71
N SER A 633 1.05 34.89 18.83
CA SER A 633 1.48 36.13 19.48
C SER A 633 2.94 36.09 19.99
N GLN A 634 3.52 34.90 20.14
CA GLN A 634 4.90 34.69 20.58
C GLN A 634 5.88 34.65 19.41
N LEU A 635 5.40 34.56 18.16
CA LEU A 635 6.24 34.59 16.97
C LEU A 635 6.63 36.05 16.67
N GLY A 636 7.88 36.40 16.98
CA GLY A 636 8.47 37.71 16.65
C GLY A 636 8.62 38.00 15.15
N ASP A 637 9.50 38.93 14.78
CA ASP A 637 9.79 39.24 13.37
C ASP A 637 10.69 38.17 12.74
N LEU A 638 10.17 37.45 11.74
CA LEU A 638 10.88 36.36 11.06
C LEU A 638 11.60 36.78 9.76
N ARG A 639 11.55 38.06 9.38
CA ARG A 639 12.11 38.55 8.10
C ARG A 639 13.64 38.45 7.97
N SER A 640 14.33 38.17 9.08
CA SER A 640 15.78 38.01 9.16
C SER A 640 16.21 36.65 9.75
N THR A 641 15.27 35.71 9.87
CA THR A 641 15.54 34.38 10.38
C THR A 641 16.45 33.61 9.43
N LYS A 642 17.40 32.86 10.00
CA LYS A 642 18.18 31.85 9.27
C LYS A 642 17.58 30.48 9.55
N VAL A 643 17.36 29.70 8.50
CA VAL A 643 16.75 28.37 8.59
C VAL A 643 17.79 27.32 8.21
N PRO A 644 18.21 26.41 9.12
CA PRO A 644 19.05 25.28 8.77
C PRO A 644 18.39 24.44 7.67
N THR A 645 19.12 24.19 6.59
CA THR A 645 18.59 23.70 5.33
C THR A 645 19.58 22.74 4.67
N ARG A 646 19.13 21.81 3.84
CA ARG A 646 20.02 20.99 3.00
C ARG A 646 19.91 21.38 1.54
N LEU A 647 21.04 21.51 0.85
CA LEU A 647 21.07 21.72 -0.60
C LEU A 647 21.36 20.38 -1.28
N PHE A 648 20.34 19.83 -1.95
CA PHE A 648 20.42 18.58 -2.70
C PHE A 648 20.82 18.81 -4.15
N LYS A 649 21.52 17.83 -4.72
CA LYS A 649 21.85 17.75 -6.14
C LYS A 649 21.33 16.45 -6.75
N LEU A 650 20.36 16.56 -7.64
CA LEU A 650 19.59 15.43 -8.16
C LEU A 650 19.79 15.22 -9.68
N PRO A 651 19.89 13.97 -10.16
CA PRO A 651 19.87 13.69 -11.59
C PRO A 651 18.46 13.98 -12.16
N LEU A 652 18.38 14.59 -13.34
CA LEU A 652 17.12 14.83 -14.03
C LEU A 652 17.25 14.42 -15.50
N SER A 653 16.40 13.47 -15.91
CA SER A 653 16.16 13.21 -17.33
C SER A 653 14.92 13.96 -17.79
N PHE A 654 15.00 14.65 -18.92
CA PHE A 654 13.83 15.22 -19.61
C PHE A 654 13.23 14.25 -20.64
N GLU A 655 13.77 13.03 -20.71
CA GLU A 655 13.32 11.93 -21.55
C GLU A 655 12.86 10.80 -20.64
N SER A 656 11.63 10.33 -20.83
CA SER A 656 11.12 9.19 -20.09
C SER A 656 10.03 8.44 -20.86
N THR A 657 10.33 7.21 -21.21
CA THR A 657 9.39 6.28 -21.84
C THR A 657 8.17 6.03 -20.93
N LEU A 658 8.39 5.92 -19.62
CA LEU A 658 7.29 5.75 -18.65
C LEU A 658 6.34 6.96 -18.59
N GLN A 659 6.86 8.18 -18.71
CA GLN A 659 5.99 9.37 -18.73
C GLN A 659 5.21 9.47 -20.04
N THR A 660 5.83 9.13 -21.17
CA THR A 660 5.14 9.01 -22.47
C THR A 660 3.97 8.03 -22.37
N GLN A 661 4.21 6.83 -21.84
CA GLN A 661 3.16 5.81 -21.65
C GLN A 661 2.04 6.29 -20.70
N ALA A 662 2.38 7.01 -19.63
CA ALA A 662 1.40 7.59 -18.72
C ALA A 662 0.53 8.67 -19.40
N THR A 663 1.13 9.50 -20.27
CA THR A 663 0.39 10.50 -21.07
C THR A 663 -0.51 9.83 -22.11
N GLU A 664 -0.03 8.80 -22.80
CA GLU A 664 -0.84 8.02 -23.74
C GLU A 664 -2.04 7.37 -23.05
N ARG A 665 -1.81 6.76 -21.87
CA ARG A 665 -2.88 6.20 -21.03
C ARG A 665 -3.93 7.26 -20.67
N TYR A 666 -3.50 8.46 -20.28
CA TYR A 666 -4.42 9.57 -19.97
C TYR A 666 -5.25 9.98 -21.19
N MET A 667 -4.61 10.09 -22.36
CA MET A 667 -5.28 10.46 -23.60
C MET A 667 -6.34 9.44 -24.00
N LEU A 668 -6.04 8.15 -23.89
CA LEU A 668 -6.96 7.06 -24.23
C LEU A 668 -8.15 6.97 -23.25
N ASN A 669 -7.90 7.07 -21.95
CA ASN A 669 -8.91 6.72 -20.95
C ASN A 669 -9.70 7.91 -20.40
N GLN A 670 -9.12 9.12 -20.45
CA GLN A 670 -9.68 10.28 -19.74
C GLN A 670 -9.94 11.45 -20.67
N ARG A 671 -8.92 11.97 -21.38
CA ARG A 671 -9.07 13.15 -22.22
C ARG A 671 -8.14 13.10 -23.43
N PRO A 672 -8.67 12.85 -24.65
CA PRO A 672 -7.86 12.58 -25.84
C PRO A 672 -7.07 13.80 -26.33
N HIS A 673 -7.51 15.01 -25.98
CA HIS A 673 -6.84 16.23 -26.39
C HIS A 673 -7.02 17.37 -25.39
N ALA A 674 -5.96 18.16 -25.24
CA ALA A 674 -5.89 19.40 -24.49
C ALA A 674 -4.66 20.21 -24.98
N PRO A 675 -4.55 21.51 -24.70
CA PRO A 675 -3.36 22.29 -25.06
C PRO A 675 -2.07 21.78 -24.43
N TYR A 676 -2.18 21.06 -23.32
CA TYR A 676 -1.08 20.42 -22.62
C TYR A 676 -0.72 19.02 -23.12
N LEU A 677 -1.39 18.52 -24.18
CA LEU A 677 -1.16 17.19 -24.76
C LEU A 677 -0.65 17.28 -26.21
N PRO A 678 0.19 16.32 -26.64
CA PRO A 678 0.80 15.25 -25.85
C PRO A 678 2.06 15.70 -25.07
N ASP A 679 2.58 16.91 -25.33
CA ASP A 679 3.85 17.38 -24.79
C ASP A 679 3.64 18.39 -23.65
N ASN A 680 3.66 17.87 -22.42
CA ASN A 680 3.49 18.66 -21.20
C ASN A 680 4.65 19.65 -20.97
N LEU A 681 5.90 19.30 -21.32
CA LEU A 681 7.07 20.18 -21.11
C LEU A 681 7.01 21.39 -22.03
N SER A 682 6.73 21.17 -23.32
CA SER A 682 6.56 22.26 -24.28
C SER A 682 5.38 23.15 -23.92
N PHE A 683 4.30 22.56 -23.37
CA PHE A 683 3.19 23.33 -22.84
C PHE A 683 3.59 24.23 -21.66
N VAL A 684 4.29 23.71 -20.65
CA VAL A 684 4.75 24.52 -19.50
C VAL A 684 5.61 25.69 -19.97
N ALA A 685 6.52 25.43 -20.92
CA ALA A 685 7.38 26.46 -21.51
C ALA A 685 6.55 27.52 -22.24
N LYS A 686 5.67 27.10 -23.16
CA LYS A 686 4.81 28.00 -23.93
C LYS A 686 3.90 28.84 -23.02
N ASN A 687 3.27 28.21 -22.03
CA ASN A 687 2.41 28.88 -21.05
C ASN A 687 3.13 29.96 -20.25
N ASN A 688 4.47 29.91 -20.17
CA ASN A 688 5.28 30.88 -19.44
C ASN A 688 6.16 31.74 -20.35
N ALA A 689 5.85 31.83 -21.65
CA ALA A 689 6.60 32.59 -22.64
C ALA A 689 8.09 32.19 -22.75
N PHE A 690 8.37 30.89 -22.57
CA PHE A 690 9.68 30.28 -22.72
C PHE A 690 9.73 29.30 -23.88
N THR A 691 10.93 29.04 -24.41
CA THR A 691 11.19 27.86 -25.22
C THR A 691 11.41 26.62 -24.32
N PRO A 692 11.21 25.41 -24.83
CA PRO A 692 11.54 24.18 -24.10
C PRO A 692 12.98 24.17 -23.56
N GLN A 693 13.95 24.67 -24.32
CA GLN A 693 15.36 24.77 -23.91
C GLN A 693 15.56 25.78 -22.77
N GLN A 694 14.85 26.91 -22.78
CA GLN A 694 14.89 27.87 -21.67
C GLN A 694 14.30 27.27 -20.40
N LEU A 695 13.19 26.52 -20.51
CA LEU A 695 12.61 25.81 -19.37
C LEU A 695 13.60 24.78 -18.79
N LYS A 696 14.23 23.96 -19.64
CA LYS A 696 15.27 23.02 -19.21
C LYS A 696 16.43 23.74 -18.52
N HIS A 697 16.87 24.88 -19.05
CA HIS A 697 17.91 25.69 -18.41
C HIS A 697 17.50 26.15 -17.00
N ILE A 698 16.26 26.61 -16.81
CA ILE A 698 15.73 27.00 -15.49
C ILE A 698 15.79 25.84 -14.48
N TYR A 699 15.44 24.61 -14.90
CA TYR A 699 15.57 23.43 -14.03
C TYR A 699 17.03 23.17 -13.62
N LEU A 700 17.98 23.34 -14.55
CA LEU A 700 19.39 23.00 -14.35
C LEU A 700 20.19 24.07 -13.61
N THR A 701 19.74 25.33 -13.61
CA THR A 701 20.42 26.43 -12.90
C THR A 701 19.64 26.96 -11.70
N GLY A 702 18.38 26.56 -11.56
CA GLY A 702 17.48 27.01 -10.50
C GLY A 702 17.73 26.30 -9.18
N GLN A 703 17.37 26.99 -8.09
CA GLN A 703 17.24 26.43 -6.76
C GLN A 703 15.76 26.37 -6.41
N PHE A 704 15.28 25.19 -6.01
CA PHE A 704 13.87 24.94 -5.72
C PHE A 704 13.72 24.55 -4.25
N ILE A 705 13.18 25.46 -3.43
CA ILE A 705 12.99 25.20 -2.01
C ILE A 705 11.72 24.37 -1.78
N ALA A 706 11.84 23.25 -1.08
CA ALA A 706 10.75 22.38 -0.67
C ALA A 706 9.86 23.12 0.32
N VAL A 707 8.65 23.44 -0.09
CA VAL A 707 7.71 24.22 0.74
C VAL A 707 6.77 23.30 1.52
N VAL A 708 6.57 22.09 1.02
CA VAL A 708 5.86 21.02 1.72
C VAL A 708 6.31 19.65 1.23
N VAL A 709 6.42 18.73 2.18
CA VAL A 709 6.63 17.29 1.93
C VAL A 709 5.38 16.50 2.37
N GLY A 710 4.69 15.91 1.39
CA GLY A 710 3.49 15.09 1.48
C GLY A 710 2.72 15.04 0.14
N PHE A 711 1.56 14.38 0.12
CA PHE A 711 0.73 14.00 -1.04
C PHE A 711 1.14 12.69 -1.72
N PHE A 712 0.80 11.58 -1.06
CA PHE A 712 1.28 10.23 -1.31
C PHE A 712 2.80 10.08 -1.07
N CYS A 713 3.13 9.56 0.11
CA CYS A 713 4.44 9.00 0.44
C CYS A 713 5.62 9.97 0.22
N GLY A 714 5.58 11.16 0.84
CA GLY A 714 6.71 12.09 0.82
C GLY A 714 6.85 12.93 -0.45
N ASN A 715 5.79 13.07 -1.26
CA ASN A 715 5.83 13.91 -2.45
C ASN A 715 6.28 15.33 -2.06
N THR A 716 7.19 15.89 -2.84
CA THR A 716 7.85 17.13 -2.47
C THR A 716 7.43 18.22 -3.43
N VAL A 717 6.68 19.19 -2.90
CA VAL A 717 6.30 20.39 -3.64
C VAL A 717 7.29 21.49 -3.29
N SER A 718 7.87 22.07 -4.33
CA SER A 718 8.94 23.07 -4.21
C SER A 718 8.62 24.32 -5.03
N LEU A 719 9.24 25.42 -4.64
CA LEU A 719 9.11 26.70 -5.31
C LEU A 719 10.49 27.26 -5.69
N PRO A 720 10.62 27.92 -6.85
CA PRO A 720 11.86 28.61 -7.18
C PRO A 720 12.21 29.66 -6.13
N VAL A 721 13.42 29.57 -5.60
CA VAL A 721 14.00 30.57 -4.70
C VAL A 721 14.14 31.89 -5.44
N ASP A 722 14.57 31.88 -6.70
CA ASP A 722 14.62 33.08 -7.53
C ASP A 722 13.22 33.43 -8.09
N PRO A 723 12.64 34.60 -7.77
CA PRO A 723 11.31 34.97 -8.23
C PRO A 723 11.20 35.09 -9.76
N ARG A 724 12.31 35.27 -10.48
CA ARG A 724 12.35 35.32 -11.96
C ARG A 724 12.04 33.98 -12.59
N ASN A 725 12.33 32.89 -11.88
CA ASN A 725 12.11 31.52 -12.31
C ASN A 725 10.73 30.97 -11.90
N ARG A 726 9.95 31.71 -11.10
CA ARG A 726 8.58 31.31 -10.78
C ARG A 726 7.71 31.37 -12.04
N MET A 727 6.98 30.29 -12.25
CA MET A 727 6.13 30.05 -13.42
C MET A 727 4.76 29.65 -12.93
N SER A 728 3.69 30.03 -13.62
CA SER A 728 2.35 29.51 -13.32
C SER A 728 1.90 28.59 -14.45
N CYS A 729 1.30 27.46 -14.11
CA CYS A 729 0.80 26.49 -15.09
C CYS A 729 -0.52 25.87 -14.61
N PRO A 730 -1.56 25.71 -15.45
CA PRO A 730 -2.77 25.02 -15.02
C PRO A 730 -2.48 23.54 -14.70
N LYS A 731 -3.15 23.04 -13.66
CA LYS A 731 -3.23 21.61 -13.36
C LYS A 731 -4.13 20.94 -14.41
N MET A 732 -3.92 19.66 -14.69
CA MET A 732 -4.69 18.89 -15.67
C MET A 732 -6.18 18.79 -15.28
N ASN A 733 -7.04 18.76 -16.29
CA ASN A 733 -8.50 18.77 -16.14
C ASN A 733 -9.15 17.67 -17.02
N PRO A 734 -9.58 16.52 -16.48
CA PRO A 734 -9.41 16.09 -15.09
C PRO A 734 -7.95 15.66 -14.80
N SER A 735 -7.63 15.43 -13.52
CA SER A 735 -6.34 14.89 -13.10
C SER A 735 -6.12 13.44 -13.56
N ARG A 736 -4.84 13.04 -13.72
CA ARG A 736 -4.47 11.67 -14.05
C ARG A 736 -4.75 10.73 -12.89
N VAL A 737 -5.13 9.50 -13.21
CA VAL A 737 -5.25 8.41 -12.24
C VAL A 737 -3.91 7.74 -11.91
N PHE A 738 -2.89 7.92 -12.76
CA PHE A 738 -1.55 7.33 -12.63
C PHE A 738 -0.46 8.30 -13.08
N THR A 739 0.63 8.37 -12.31
CA THR A 739 1.85 9.15 -12.56
C THR A 739 3.03 8.29 -12.08
N PRO A 740 4.04 8.01 -12.91
CA PRO A 740 5.17 7.16 -12.52
C PRO A 740 6.02 7.75 -11.39
N GLU A 741 6.55 6.90 -10.52
CA GLU A 741 7.53 7.28 -9.50
C GLU A 741 8.77 7.99 -10.09
N GLY A 742 9.31 8.93 -9.34
CA GLY A 742 10.41 9.81 -9.75
C GLY A 742 9.98 10.96 -10.67
N THR A 743 8.70 11.09 -11.03
CA THR A 743 8.24 12.15 -11.93
C THR A 743 8.45 13.54 -11.32
N VAL A 744 9.22 14.38 -12.02
CA VAL A 744 9.30 15.83 -11.81
C VAL A 744 8.25 16.51 -12.69
N SER A 745 7.52 17.46 -12.12
CA SER A 745 6.35 18.06 -12.77
C SER A 745 6.11 19.50 -12.30
N TRP A 746 5.24 20.23 -13.01
CA TRP A 746 4.86 21.61 -12.67
C TRP A 746 3.34 21.81 -12.61
N GLY A 747 2.86 22.54 -11.61
CA GLY A 747 1.44 22.85 -11.43
C GLY A 747 1.23 24.05 -10.51
N GLY A 748 0.40 24.99 -10.94
CA GLY A 748 0.36 26.32 -10.33
C GLY A 748 1.73 26.97 -10.38
N SER A 749 2.11 27.61 -9.28
CA SER A 749 3.45 28.19 -9.11
C SER A 749 4.55 27.17 -8.79
N CYS A 750 4.17 25.92 -8.55
CA CYS A 750 5.00 24.94 -7.86
C CYS A 750 5.53 23.84 -8.78
N MET A 751 6.70 23.33 -8.43
CA MET A 751 7.27 22.09 -8.96
C MET A 751 6.97 20.94 -7.98
N SER A 752 6.78 19.70 -8.46
CA SER A 752 6.55 18.53 -7.61
C SER A 752 7.38 17.32 -8.05
N ILE A 753 7.89 16.56 -7.08
CA ILE A 753 8.48 15.21 -7.27
C ILE A 753 7.52 14.15 -6.74
N TYR A 754 7.00 13.31 -7.63
CA TYR A 754 6.18 12.15 -7.28
C TYR A 754 7.10 10.99 -6.85
N PRO A 755 7.10 10.58 -5.58
CA PRO A 755 8.08 9.64 -5.04
C PRO A 755 7.69 8.19 -5.23
N VAL A 756 6.40 7.93 -5.43
CA VAL A 756 5.79 6.64 -5.68
C VAL A 756 4.78 6.78 -6.81
N ASP A 757 4.43 5.66 -7.45
CA ASP A 757 3.34 5.61 -8.41
C ASP A 757 2.04 6.12 -7.76
N SER A 758 1.42 7.13 -8.35
CA SER A 758 0.25 7.77 -7.74
C SER A 758 -0.57 8.66 -8.71
N PRO A 759 -1.84 8.98 -8.40
CA PRO A 759 -2.61 9.98 -9.15
C PRO A 759 -1.96 11.37 -9.09
N GLY A 760 -2.10 12.17 -10.14
CA GLY A 760 -1.43 13.47 -10.23
C GLY A 760 -2.08 14.45 -11.19
N GLY A 761 -2.05 15.74 -10.85
CA GLY A 761 -2.60 16.82 -11.67
C GLY A 761 -1.55 17.74 -12.28
N TYR A 762 -0.27 17.61 -11.92
CA TYR A 762 0.80 18.48 -12.40
C TYR A 762 1.29 18.04 -13.78
N GLN A 763 1.71 18.97 -14.63
CA GLN A 763 2.25 18.72 -15.96
C GLN A 763 3.60 18.00 -15.85
N MET A 764 3.74 16.81 -16.44
CA MET A 764 4.97 16.01 -16.34
C MET A 764 6.08 16.62 -17.18
N THR A 765 7.25 16.87 -16.60
CA THR A 765 8.34 17.59 -17.28
C THR A 765 9.65 16.80 -17.33
N GLY A 766 9.83 15.81 -16.46
CA GLY A 766 11.02 14.96 -16.46
C GLY A 766 10.96 13.95 -15.32
N ARG A 767 12.04 13.19 -15.12
CA ARG A 767 12.12 12.14 -14.10
C ARG A 767 13.48 12.15 -13.38
N THR A 768 13.44 11.85 -12.09
CA THR A 768 14.59 11.75 -11.19
C THR A 768 14.53 10.44 -10.38
N VAL A 769 15.50 10.23 -9.48
CA VAL A 769 15.50 9.09 -8.56
C VAL A 769 14.39 9.27 -7.52
N PRO A 770 13.58 8.23 -7.23
CA PRO A 770 12.54 8.28 -6.20
C PRO A 770 13.08 8.68 -4.83
N CYS A 771 12.29 9.45 -4.06
CA CYS A 771 12.68 9.96 -2.74
C CYS A 771 11.91 9.32 -1.57
N TRP A 772 11.51 8.06 -1.75
CA TRP A 772 10.79 7.25 -0.75
C TRP A 772 11.35 5.83 -0.63
N ASP A 773 11.69 5.41 0.58
CA ASP A 773 12.09 4.03 0.89
C ASP A 773 11.15 3.42 1.93
N TYR A 774 10.32 2.48 1.49
CA TYR A 774 9.25 1.87 2.29
C TYR A 774 9.69 1.37 3.67
N TYR A 775 10.91 0.86 3.80
CA TYR A 775 11.40 0.30 5.07
C TYR A 775 12.61 1.06 5.63
N GLY A 776 12.98 2.17 5.00
CA GLY A 776 14.02 3.08 5.46
C GLY A 776 15.38 2.45 5.74
N TYR A 777 15.77 1.42 4.98
CA TYR A 777 17.08 0.78 5.11
C TYR A 777 18.13 1.39 4.17
N LYS A 778 17.71 2.16 3.16
CA LYS A 778 18.61 2.82 2.21
C LYS A 778 19.27 4.03 2.84
N ALA A 779 20.46 4.39 2.34
CA ALA A 779 21.20 5.55 2.81
C ALA A 779 20.35 6.84 2.73
N GLY A 780 20.29 7.60 3.84
CA GLY A 780 19.50 8.83 3.98
C GLY A 780 18.10 8.65 4.58
N PHE A 781 17.64 7.40 4.69
CA PHE A 781 16.33 7.03 5.24
C PHE A 781 16.46 6.32 6.59
N SER A 782 15.34 6.18 7.28
CA SER A 782 15.21 5.38 8.50
C SER A 782 13.78 4.83 8.59
N ALA A 783 13.56 3.78 9.39
CA ALA A 783 12.24 3.16 9.52
C ALA A 783 11.14 4.13 9.99
N ASP A 784 11.49 5.14 10.79
CA ASP A 784 10.61 6.23 11.22
C ASP A 784 10.52 7.40 10.22
N ARG A 785 11.40 7.43 9.21
CA ARG A 785 11.47 8.48 8.18
C ARG A 785 11.75 7.89 6.78
N PRO A 786 10.75 7.21 6.18
CA PRO A 786 10.83 6.67 4.82
C PRO A 786 10.81 7.73 3.71
N TRP A 787 10.62 9.01 4.04
CA TRP A 787 10.77 10.14 3.11
C TRP A 787 12.13 10.82 3.25
N LEU A 788 12.71 11.25 2.13
CA LEU A 788 14.04 11.88 2.13
C LEU A 788 14.01 13.35 2.57
N PHE A 789 13.10 14.11 1.98
CA PHE A 789 13.11 15.57 2.07
C PHE A 789 12.40 16.08 3.32
N LYS A 790 12.84 17.24 3.79
CA LYS A 790 12.22 18.04 4.83
C LYS A 790 11.71 19.32 4.21
N ASP A 791 10.79 19.96 4.90
CA ASP A 791 10.41 21.32 4.53
C ASP A 791 11.65 22.22 4.65
N PHE A 792 11.78 23.16 3.73
CA PHE A 792 12.93 24.05 3.47
C PHE A 792 14.15 23.45 2.77
N ASP A 793 14.26 22.13 2.55
CA ASP A 793 15.35 21.60 1.72
C ASP A 793 15.36 22.25 0.33
N ILE A 794 16.53 22.54 -0.22
CA ILE A 794 16.68 23.15 -1.55
C ILE A 794 17.12 22.08 -2.53
N LEU A 795 16.43 21.98 -3.66
CA LEU A 795 16.71 21.01 -4.71
C LEU A 795 17.38 21.72 -5.88
N THR A 796 18.45 21.14 -6.40
CA THR A 796 19.13 21.51 -7.65
C THR A 796 19.24 20.28 -8.54
N TYR A 797 19.36 20.49 -9.85
CA TYR A 797 19.36 19.39 -10.82
C TYR A 797 20.56 19.43 -11.75
N TYR A 798 21.05 18.26 -12.14
CA TYR A 798 21.97 18.09 -13.26
C TYR A 798 21.35 17.14 -14.29
N GLN A 799 21.59 17.42 -15.57
CA GLN A 799 20.99 16.63 -16.64
C GLN A 799 21.67 15.28 -16.77
N VAL A 800 20.86 14.24 -16.96
CA VAL A 800 21.28 12.89 -17.35
C VAL A 800 20.44 12.41 -18.53
N SER A 801 20.92 11.42 -19.29
CA SER A 801 20.07 10.70 -20.25
C SER A 801 19.12 9.74 -19.54
N GLU A 802 18.09 9.22 -20.23
CA GLU A 802 17.24 8.16 -19.67
C GLU A 802 18.05 6.91 -19.32
N ALA A 803 19.01 6.52 -20.16
CA ALA A 803 19.87 5.37 -19.93
C ALA A 803 20.78 5.55 -18.69
N ASP A 804 21.34 6.74 -18.50
CA ASP A 804 22.13 7.05 -17.30
C ASP A 804 21.24 7.06 -16.05
N LEU A 805 20.02 7.60 -16.14
CA LEU A 805 19.05 7.56 -15.06
C LEU A 805 18.70 6.11 -14.70
N ASP A 806 18.53 5.21 -15.67
CA ASP A 806 18.27 3.79 -15.41
C ASP A 806 19.41 3.10 -14.65
N VAL A 807 20.67 3.44 -14.94
CA VAL A 807 21.83 2.98 -14.15
C VAL A 807 21.73 3.45 -12.69
N LEU A 808 21.37 4.72 -12.48
CA LEU A 808 21.18 5.28 -11.14
C LEU A 808 19.99 4.63 -10.42
N LEU A 809 18.89 4.37 -11.12
CA LEU A 809 17.73 3.64 -10.59
C LEU A 809 18.07 2.19 -10.23
N GLY A 810 18.97 1.54 -10.98
CA GLY A 810 19.54 0.24 -10.62
C GLY A 810 20.28 0.27 -9.28
N LYS A 811 21.15 1.27 -9.08
CA LYS A 811 21.83 1.50 -7.79
C LYS A 811 20.83 1.80 -6.67
N TRP A 812 19.82 2.62 -6.95
CA TRP A 812 18.76 2.96 -6.02
C TRP A 812 17.98 1.72 -5.56
N ARG A 813 17.55 0.86 -6.48
CA ARG A 813 16.85 -0.40 -6.16
C ARG A 813 17.72 -1.34 -5.33
N ALA A 814 19.03 -1.39 -5.60
CA ALA A 814 19.99 -2.19 -4.85
C ALA A 814 20.42 -1.58 -3.50
N GLY A 815 19.90 -0.40 -3.12
CA GLY A 815 20.28 0.30 -1.88
C GLY A 815 21.69 0.89 -1.90
N LYS A 816 22.30 1.06 -3.08
CA LYS A 816 23.68 1.56 -3.28
C LYS A 816 23.74 3.00 -3.81
N TYR A 817 22.60 3.66 -3.96
CA TYR A 817 22.55 5.07 -4.36
C TYR A 817 22.58 5.95 -3.11
N GLU A 818 23.51 6.89 -3.08
CA GLU A 818 23.63 7.87 -2.01
C GLU A 818 23.26 9.25 -2.57
N PHE A 819 22.38 9.96 -1.86
CA PHE A 819 21.99 11.31 -2.24
C PHE A 819 23.10 12.30 -1.90
N GLU A 820 23.49 13.12 -2.87
CA GLU A 820 24.42 14.23 -2.68
C GLU A 820 23.67 15.42 -2.10
N TYR A 821 24.06 15.86 -0.89
CA TYR A 821 23.60 17.10 -0.29
C TYR A 821 24.65 17.73 0.63
N GLU A 822 24.52 19.03 0.86
CA GLU A 822 25.31 19.79 1.84
C GLU A 822 24.39 20.50 2.83
N ASP A 823 24.81 20.59 4.10
CA ASP A 823 24.11 21.38 5.11
C ASP A 823 24.48 22.86 4.93
N ILE A 824 23.45 23.71 4.78
CA ILE A 824 23.56 25.15 4.55
C ILE A 824 22.56 25.91 5.44
N GLU A 825 22.60 27.24 5.42
CA GLU A 825 21.58 28.09 6.02
C GLU A 825 20.84 28.87 4.93
N PHE A 826 19.52 28.81 4.92
CA PHE A 826 18.70 29.72 4.11
C PHE A 826 18.52 31.03 4.87
N ASP A 827 19.10 32.11 4.35
CA ASP A 827 19.01 33.45 4.93
C ASP A 827 17.80 34.22 4.35
N MET A 828 16.77 34.39 5.18
CA MET A 828 15.56 35.12 4.78
C MET A 828 15.85 36.59 4.44
N ALA A 829 16.84 37.23 5.07
CA ALA A 829 17.18 38.62 4.77
C ALA A 829 17.85 38.75 3.39
N GLU A 830 18.70 37.80 3.01
CA GLU A 830 19.27 37.75 1.66
C GLU A 830 18.20 37.47 0.61
N HIS A 831 17.29 36.54 0.88
CA HIS A 831 16.16 36.28 -0.02
C HIS A 831 15.27 37.52 -0.18
N ASN A 832 14.93 38.22 0.91
CA ASN A 832 14.14 39.46 0.86
C ASN A 832 14.84 40.56 0.04
N LYS A 833 16.18 40.67 0.11
CA LYS A 833 16.96 41.58 -0.76
C LYS A 833 16.87 41.17 -2.24
N LEU A 834 16.92 39.87 -2.54
CA LEU A 834 16.74 39.36 -3.91
C LEU A 834 15.36 39.71 -4.45
N LEU A 835 14.30 39.53 -3.65
CA LEU A 835 12.93 39.90 -4.02
C LEU A 835 12.82 41.40 -4.38
N GLU A 836 13.45 42.28 -3.60
CA GLU A 836 13.45 43.71 -3.88
C GLU A 836 14.27 44.05 -5.13
N ALA A 837 15.49 43.52 -5.24
CA ALA A 837 16.41 43.84 -6.33
C ALA A 837 15.90 43.38 -7.70
N THR A 838 15.09 42.32 -7.74
CA THR A 838 14.54 41.74 -8.98
C THR A 838 13.11 42.18 -9.29
N ARG A 839 12.49 43.01 -8.43
CA ARG A 839 11.07 43.39 -8.50
C ARG A 839 10.61 43.85 -9.89
N GLU A 840 11.34 44.79 -10.51
CA GLU A 840 10.99 45.33 -11.83
C GLU A 840 11.23 44.32 -12.97
N GLU A 841 12.28 43.51 -12.88
CA GLU A 841 12.55 42.44 -13.85
C GLU A 841 11.43 41.38 -13.81
N VAL A 842 11.05 40.95 -12.61
CA VAL A 842 9.97 39.99 -12.36
C VAL A 842 8.65 40.54 -12.89
N LYS A 843 8.34 41.82 -12.67
CA LYS A 843 7.13 42.46 -13.22
C LYS A 843 7.06 42.34 -14.74
N GLY A 844 8.16 42.64 -15.45
CA GLY A 844 8.24 42.46 -16.90
C GLY A 844 8.11 41.01 -17.37
N ILE A 845 8.65 40.05 -16.61
CA ILE A 845 8.46 38.61 -16.86
C ILE A 845 6.99 38.23 -16.71
N ARG A 846 6.32 38.67 -15.64
CA ARG A 846 4.90 38.38 -15.37
C ARG A 846 3.98 38.94 -16.45
N GLU A 847 4.26 40.13 -16.98
CA GLU A 847 3.50 40.71 -18.08
C GLU A 847 3.59 39.87 -19.37
N ARG A 848 4.76 39.29 -19.67
CA ARG A 848 4.93 38.36 -20.80
C ARG A 848 4.21 37.03 -20.56
N GLN A 849 4.38 36.47 -19.37
CA GLN A 849 3.72 35.22 -18.96
C GLN A 849 2.20 35.36 -19.05
N LYS A 850 1.63 36.47 -18.56
CA LYS A 850 0.19 36.72 -18.60
C LYS A 850 -0.38 36.63 -20.02
N LYS A 851 0.29 37.24 -21.01
CA LYS A 851 -0.14 37.16 -22.42
C LYS A 851 -0.15 35.73 -22.94
N ALA A 852 0.91 34.97 -22.65
CA ALA A 852 0.99 33.56 -23.05
C ALA A 852 -0.08 32.70 -22.37
N GLN A 853 -0.37 32.97 -21.09
CA GLN A 853 -1.41 32.28 -20.32
C GLN A 853 -2.81 32.57 -20.87
N GLU A 854 -3.11 33.82 -21.24
CA GLU A 854 -4.39 34.20 -21.85
C GLU A 854 -4.65 33.41 -23.14
N GLU A 855 -3.62 33.21 -23.98
CA GLU A 855 -3.72 32.37 -25.18
C GLU A 855 -3.99 30.90 -24.83
N MET A 856 -3.31 30.35 -23.82
CA MET A 856 -3.48 28.95 -23.42
C MET A 856 -4.84 28.69 -22.76
N VAL A 857 -5.35 29.62 -21.97
CA VAL A 857 -6.71 29.55 -21.39
C VAL A 857 -7.76 29.52 -22.49
N LYS A 858 -7.60 30.34 -23.54
CA LYS A 858 -8.51 30.31 -24.69
C LYS A 858 -8.49 28.95 -25.39
N ALA A 859 -7.31 28.41 -25.67
CA ALA A 859 -7.16 27.10 -26.30
C ALA A 859 -7.74 25.96 -25.44
N GLU A 860 -7.61 26.06 -24.12
CA GLU A 860 -8.16 25.09 -23.17
C GLU A 860 -9.68 25.09 -23.19
N ASN A 861 -10.30 26.28 -23.16
CA ASN A 861 -11.75 26.41 -23.22
C ASN A 861 -12.32 25.86 -24.54
N GLU A 862 -11.66 26.13 -25.67
CA GLU A 862 -12.04 25.59 -26.97
C GLU A 862 -11.92 24.05 -27.01
N SER A 863 -10.81 23.51 -26.49
CA SER A 863 -10.61 22.06 -26.39
C SER A 863 -11.63 21.39 -25.48
N LEU A 864 -11.95 22.00 -24.35
CA LEU A 864 -12.89 21.44 -23.37
C LEU A 864 -14.31 21.42 -23.92
N ALA A 865 -14.72 22.49 -24.62
CA ALA A 865 -16.01 22.56 -25.28
C ALA A 865 -16.15 21.48 -26.37
N ARG A 866 -15.10 21.28 -27.19
CA ARG A 866 -15.09 20.22 -28.20
C ARG A 866 -15.24 18.83 -27.57
N TRP A 867 -14.46 18.53 -26.55
CA TRP A 867 -14.50 17.24 -25.87
C TRP A 867 -15.86 16.94 -25.23
N ARG A 868 -16.49 17.95 -24.59
CA ARG A 868 -17.85 17.80 -24.02
C ARG A 868 -18.89 17.47 -25.10
N LYS A 869 -18.76 18.05 -26.29
CA LYS A 869 -19.64 17.75 -27.43
C LYS A 869 -19.45 16.32 -27.94
N GLU A 870 -18.21 15.90 -28.19
CA GLU A 870 -17.87 14.55 -28.66
C GLU A 870 -18.39 13.46 -27.70
N LYS A 871 -18.27 13.69 -26.38
CA LYS A 871 -18.75 12.78 -25.36
C LYS A 871 -20.28 12.62 -25.36
N ALA A 872 -21.02 13.65 -25.75
CA ALA A 872 -22.47 13.60 -25.85
C ALA A 872 -22.95 12.85 -27.12
N GLU A 873 -22.14 12.85 -28.18
CA GLU A 873 -22.47 12.24 -29.48
C GLU A 873 -22.19 10.72 -29.54
N ASN A 874 -21.34 10.19 -28.66
CA ASN A 874 -20.88 8.78 -28.68
C ASN A 874 -21.68 7.78 -27.80
N GLN A 875 -22.95 8.05 -27.46
CA GLN A 875 -23.80 7.04 -26.80
C GLN A 875 -24.34 6.02 -27.82
N VAL A 876 -23.99 4.74 -27.65
CA VAL A 876 -24.29 3.65 -28.60
C VAL A 876 -25.75 3.14 -28.47
N ASP A 877 -26.35 2.78 -29.60
CA ASP A 877 -27.72 2.26 -29.74
C ASP A 877 -27.81 0.76 -29.39
N GLU A 878 -28.55 0.44 -28.32
CA GLU A 878 -28.72 -0.90 -27.74
C GLU A 878 -29.52 -1.89 -28.63
N SER A 879 -30.29 -1.39 -29.62
CA SER A 879 -31.26 -2.19 -30.40
C SER A 879 -30.65 -3.24 -31.36
N THR A 880 -29.35 -3.17 -31.64
CA THR A 880 -28.65 -4.10 -32.54
C THR A 880 -28.04 -5.29 -31.80
N VAL A 881 -27.79 -5.17 -30.50
CA VAL A 881 -27.15 -6.20 -29.67
C VAL A 881 -28.17 -7.27 -29.26
N GLU A 882 -29.40 -6.87 -28.94
CA GLU A 882 -30.48 -7.79 -28.54
C GLU A 882 -30.80 -8.85 -29.61
N LYS A 883 -30.77 -8.48 -30.90
CA LYS A 883 -31.03 -9.40 -32.02
C LYS A 883 -29.98 -10.51 -32.20
N ILE A 884 -28.74 -10.29 -31.76
CA ILE A 884 -27.66 -11.29 -31.89
C ILE A 884 -27.72 -12.28 -30.72
N LEU A 885 -28.21 -11.85 -29.56
CA LEU A 885 -28.37 -12.68 -28.36
C LEU A 885 -29.57 -13.64 -28.42
N GLU A 886 -30.48 -13.47 -29.39
CA GLU A 886 -31.57 -14.42 -29.66
C GLU A 886 -31.06 -15.77 -30.20
N ASP A 887 -29.80 -15.86 -30.66
CA ASP A 887 -29.17 -17.10 -31.10
C ASP A 887 -28.62 -17.90 -29.89
N PRO A 888 -29.16 -19.10 -29.59
CA PRO A 888 -28.71 -19.92 -28.45
C PRO A 888 -27.26 -20.43 -28.59
N GLY A 889 -26.65 -20.34 -29.77
CA GLY A 889 -25.24 -20.61 -30.01
C GLY A 889 -24.30 -19.44 -29.62
N VAL A 890 -24.83 -18.29 -29.21
CA VAL A 890 -24.06 -17.10 -28.83
C VAL A 890 -24.15 -16.86 -27.33
N VAL A 891 -23.01 -16.62 -26.69
CA VAL A 891 -22.89 -16.30 -25.27
C VAL A 891 -22.22 -14.96 -25.08
N SER A 892 -22.79 -14.14 -24.20
CA SER A 892 -22.24 -12.83 -23.88
C SER A 892 -21.20 -12.90 -22.77
N VAL A 893 -20.11 -12.19 -22.96
CA VAL A 893 -19.17 -11.82 -21.91
C VAL A 893 -19.58 -10.44 -21.43
N GLU A 894 -20.05 -10.36 -20.18
CA GLU A 894 -20.62 -9.15 -19.60
C GLU A 894 -19.60 -8.43 -18.71
N ALA A 895 -19.74 -7.11 -18.61
CA ALA A 895 -18.96 -6.32 -17.67
C ALA A 895 -19.37 -6.67 -16.23
N PRO A 896 -18.43 -7.09 -15.36
CA PRO A 896 -18.75 -7.44 -13.98
C PRO A 896 -19.08 -6.21 -13.11
N VAL A 897 -18.68 -5.02 -13.55
CA VAL A 897 -18.86 -3.73 -12.86
C VAL A 897 -19.01 -2.61 -13.89
N ASP A 898 -19.59 -1.47 -13.48
CA ASP A 898 -19.52 -0.23 -14.27
C ASP A 898 -18.06 0.17 -14.45
N ALA A 899 -17.60 0.41 -15.68
CA ALA A 899 -16.19 0.63 -15.99
C ALA A 899 -15.97 1.42 -17.29
N ASN A 900 -14.74 1.87 -17.53
CA ASN A 900 -14.28 2.23 -18.87
C ASN A 900 -13.57 1.01 -19.50
N VAL A 901 -13.65 0.86 -20.81
CA VAL A 901 -12.90 -0.16 -21.55
C VAL A 901 -11.49 0.35 -21.79
N TRP A 902 -10.47 -0.31 -21.23
CA TRP A 902 -9.07 0.09 -21.41
C TRP A 902 -8.45 -0.59 -22.62
N LYS A 903 -8.58 -1.91 -22.72
CA LYS A 903 -8.06 -2.69 -23.84
C LYS A 903 -9.06 -3.76 -24.26
N VAL A 904 -9.05 -4.04 -25.55
CA VAL A 904 -9.68 -5.24 -26.10
C VAL A 904 -8.53 -6.11 -26.58
N GLU A 905 -8.34 -7.26 -25.92
CA GLU A 905 -7.18 -8.14 -26.11
C GLU A 905 -7.43 -9.23 -27.16
N VAL A 906 -8.62 -9.23 -27.77
CA VAL A 906 -9.04 -10.20 -28.79
C VAL A 906 -9.55 -9.50 -30.05
N ALA A 907 -9.53 -10.22 -31.17
CA ALA A 907 -10.11 -9.81 -32.44
C ALA A 907 -11.36 -10.63 -32.81
N GLU A 908 -12.27 -10.04 -33.59
CA GLU A 908 -13.40 -10.79 -34.15
C GLU A 908 -12.91 -11.96 -35.02
N GLY A 909 -13.47 -13.15 -34.80
CA GLY A 909 -13.08 -14.41 -35.43
C GLY A 909 -11.95 -15.16 -34.72
N GLU A 910 -11.31 -14.58 -33.70
CA GLU A 910 -10.26 -15.23 -32.92
C GLU A 910 -10.82 -16.39 -32.08
N LYS A 911 -10.04 -17.48 -31.96
CA LYS A 911 -10.39 -18.62 -31.10
C LYS A 911 -9.92 -18.36 -29.68
N VAL A 912 -10.73 -18.68 -28.68
CA VAL A 912 -10.46 -18.32 -27.28
C VAL A 912 -10.63 -19.52 -26.34
N GLY A 913 -9.67 -19.69 -25.42
CA GLY A 913 -9.62 -20.79 -24.44
C GLY A 913 -10.10 -20.42 -23.03
N GLU A 914 -10.01 -21.36 -22.09
CA GLU A 914 -10.36 -21.14 -20.68
C GLU A 914 -9.54 -20.01 -20.06
N GLY A 915 -10.22 -19.04 -19.44
CA GLY A 915 -9.55 -17.94 -18.74
C GLY A 915 -8.82 -16.93 -19.64
N SER A 916 -8.99 -17.01 -20.97
CA SER A 916 -8.44 -16.03 -21.91
C SER A 916 -8.97 -14.63 -21.59
N VAL A 917 -8.10 -13.63 -21.57
CA VAL A 917 -8.49 -12.23 -21.28
C VAL A 917 -9.12 -11.65 -22.54
N MET A 918 -10.39 -11.24 -22.47
CA MET A 918 -11.13 -10.69 -23.61
C MET A 918 -10.99 -9.17 -23.65
N VAL A 919 -11.30 -8.54 -22.52
CA VAL A 919 -11.34 -7.09 -22.36
C VAL A 919 -10.71 -6.76 -21.02
N ILE A 920 -9.87 -5.73 -20.97
CA ILE A 920 -9.41 -5.14 -19.72
C ILE A 920 -10.22 -3.88 -19.49
N LEU A 921 -10.95 -3.85 -18.38
CA LEU A 921 -11.73 -2.70 -17.94
C LEU A 921 -10.91 -1.87 -16.94
N GLU A 922 -11.18 -0.57 -16.88
CA GLU A 922 -10.72 0.33 -15.83
C GLU A 922 -11.94 0.78 -15.01
N ALA A 923 -12.03 0.31 -13.76
CA ALA A 923 -13.04 0.73 -12.81
C ALA A 923 -12.40 0.97 -11.45
N MET A 924 -12.87 1.97 -10.70
CA MET A 924 -12.32 2.28 -9.37
C MET A 924 -10.80 2.53 -9.35
N LYS A 925 -10.22 2.98 -10.48
CA LYS A 925 -8.77 3.16 -10.72
C LYS A 925 -7.95 1.86 -10.74
N LEU A 926 -8.61 0.72 -10.96
CA LEU A 926 -7.99 -0.61 -11.08
C LEU A 926 -8.24 -1.19 -12.46
N GLU A 927 -7.31 -2.01 -12.93
CA GLU A 927 -7.43 -2.80 -14.14
C GLU A 927 -8.13 -4.13 -13.81
N ILE A 928 -9.25 -4.40 -14.49
CA ILE A 928 -10.07 -5.59 -14.28
C ILE A 928 -10.07 -6.37 -15.58
N ALA A 929 -9.31 -7.48 -15.60
CA ALA A 929 -9.32 -8.40 -16.73
C ALA A 929 -10.64 -9.20 -16.74
N VAL A 930 -11.47 -8.97 -17.74
CA VAL A 930 -12.67 -9.76 -18.01
C VAL A 930 -12.27 -10.94 -18.89
N LYS A 931 -12.44 -12.14 -18.34
CA LYS A 931 -12.02 -13.40 -18.96
C LYS A 931 -13.20 -14.13 -19.60
N SER A 932 -12.88 -15.09 -20.46
CA SER A 932 -13.87 -16.05 -20.98
C SER A 932 -14.57 -16.81 -19.84
N PRO A 933 -15.89 -17.05 -19.90
CA PRO A 933 -16.62 -17.72 -18.83
C PRO A 933 -16.18 -19.19 -18.65
N GLU A 934 -15.87 -19.59 -17.40
CA GLU A 934 -15.44 -20.97 -17.09
C GLU A 934 -16.48 -22.05 -17.48
N SER A 935 -17.76 -21.72 -17.45
CA SER A 935 -18.84 -22.63 -17.85
C SER A 935 -18.80 -22.98 -19.34
N LEU A 936 -18.16 -22.15 -20.17
CA LEU A 936 -18.11 -22.33 -21.62
C LEU A 936 -16.93 -23.22 -22.05
N THR A 937 -15.84 -23.19 -21.29
CA THR A 937 -14.55 -23.78 -21.67
C THR A 937 -14.24 -25.11 -20.97
N LYS A 938 -15.01 -25.47 -19.92
CA LYS A 938 -14.97 -26.81 -19.32
C LYS A 938 -15.72 -27.87 -20.13
N GLU A 939 -16.69 -27.47 -20.96
CA GLU A 939 -17.52 -28.38 -21.77
C GLU A 939 -17.03 -28.54 -23.23
N LEU A 940 -16.19 -27.61 -23.72
CA LEU A 940 -15.79 -27.52 -25.13
C LEU A 940 -14.27 -27.32 -25.25
N LYS A 941 -13.65 -27.86 -26.31
CA LYS A 941 -12.20 -27.67 -26.56
C LYS A 941 -11.93 -26.25 -27.06
N GLU A 942 -10.70 -25.74 -26.88
CA GLU A 942 -10.23 -24.42 -27.36
C GLU A 942 -10.55 -24.12 -28.84
N GLU A 943 -10.76 -25.14 -29.66
CA GLU A 943 -11.05 -25.01 -31.10
C GLU A 943 -12.55 -24.75 -31.42
N GLU A 944 -13.43 -24.81 -30.43
CA GLU A 944 -14.89 -24.83 -30.58
C GLU A 944 -15.59 -23.51 -30.17
N VAL A 945 -14.83 -22.53 -29.66
CA VAL A 945 -15.33 -21.20 -29.29
C VAL A 945 -14.56 -20.11 -30.03
N LYS A 946 -15.28 -19.22 -30.72
CA LYS A 946 -14.69 -18.04 -31.39
C LYS A 946 -15.36 -16.75 -30.95
N VAL A 947 -14.62 -15.65 -31.02
CA VAL A 947 -15.17 -14.30 -30.90
C VAL A 947 -16.06 -14.02 -32.11
N GLU A 948 -17.36 -13.86 -31.88
CA GLU A 948 -18.31 -13.54 -32.95
C GLU A 948 -18.34 -12.04 -33.22
N LYS A 949 -18.38 -11.25 -32.15
CA LYS A 949 -18.50 -9.79 -32.26
C LYS A 949 -17.95 -9.10 -31.02
N ILE A 950 -17.24 -8.00 -31.24
CA ILE A 950 -16.78 -7.11 -30.16
C ILE A 950 -17.74 -5.92 -30.13
N LEU A 951 -18.35 -5.67 -28.98
CA LEU A 951 -19.40 -4.65 -28.83
C LEU A 951 -18.86 -3.33 -28.27
N VAL A 952 -17.59 -3.30 -27.89
CA VAL A 952 -16.95 -2.19 -27.20
C VAL A 952 -15.59 -1.85 -27.78
N LYS A 953 -15.14 -0.62 -27.59
CA LYS A 953 -13.83 -0.13 -28.01
C LYS A 953 -13.09 0.48 -26.81
N PRO A 954 -11.75 0.53 -26.84
CA PRO A 954 -10.99 1.32 -25.86
C PRO A 954 -11.53 2.75 -25.76
N GLY A 955 -11.81 3.20 -24.54
CA GLY A 955 -12.43 4.51 -24.24
C GLY A 955 -13.95 4.47 -24.00
N ASP A 956 -14.65 3.39 -24.36
CA ASP A 956 -16.10 3.27 -24.11
C ASP A 956 -16.39 3.12 -22.61
N THR A 957 -17.51 3.69 -22.14
CA THR A 957 -18.02 3.47 -20.78
C THR A 957 -19.12 2.40 -20.80
N VAL A 958 -19.00 1.39 -19.96
CA VAL A 958 -19.90 0.23 -19.84
C VAL A 958 -20.50 0.15 -18.43
N GLN A 959 -21.73 -0.35 -18.31
CA GLN A 959 -22.37 -0.64 -17.03
C GLN A 959 -22.18 -2.10 -16.65
N ALA A 960 -22.29 -2.44 -15.37
CA ALA A 960 -22.32 -3.83 -14.94
C ALA A 960 -23.48 -4.57 -15.64
N GLY A 961 -23.18 -5.72 -16.24
CA GLY A 961 -24.11 -6.49 -17.08
C GLY A 961 -24.13 -6.06 -18.56
N SER A 962 -23.48 -4.95 -18.95
CA SER A 962 -23.36 -4.59 -20.36
C SER A 962 -22.56 -5.65 -21.12
N HIS A 963 -23.02 -6.00 -22.31
CA HIS A 963 -22.36 -6.98 -23.18
C HIS A 963 -21.09 -6.40 -23.79
N LEU A 964 -19.95 -7.04 -23.55
CA LEU A 964 -18.63 -6.60 -24.02
C LEU A 964 -18.22 -7.31 -25.31
N VAL A 965 -18.30 -8.64 -25.27
CA VAL A 965 -17.87 -9.53 -26.35
C VAL A 965 -18.90 -10.64 -26.48
N LEU A 966 -19.30 -10.95 -27.70
CA LEU A 966 -20.15 -12.09 -28.02
C LEU A 966 -19.28 -13.23 -28.51
N LEU A 967 -19.40 -14.39 -27.87
CA LEU A 967 -18.72 -15.63 -28.24
C LEU A 967 -19.71 -16.55 -28.95
N ARG A 968 -19.31 -17.16 -30.07
CA ARG A 968 -20.11 -18.18 -30.77
C ARG A 968 -19.54 -19.56 -30.50
N LYS A 969 -20.42 -20.46 -30.03
CA LYS A 969 -20.21 -21.90 -29.96
C LYS A 969 -20.35 -22.49 -31.36
N LYS A 970 -19.38 -23.31 -31.78
CA LYS A 970 -19.48 -24.04 -33.04
C LYS A 970 -20.40 -25.24 -32.98
#